data_AF-A0AAD5DWA9-F1
#
_entry.id   AF-A0AAD5DWA9-F1
#
_cell.length_a   1.000
_cell.length_b   1.000
_cell.length_c   1.000
_cell.angle_alpha   90.00
_cell.angle_beta   90.00
_cell.angle_gamma   90.00
#
_symmetry.space_group_name_H-M   'P 1'
#
loop_
_entity.id
_entity.type
_entity.pdbx_description
1 polymer ?
#
loop_
_entity_poly.entity_id
_entity_poly.type
_entity_poly.pdbx_seq_one_letter_code
_entity_poly.pdbx_strand_id
1 'polypeptide(L)'
;MAVAAAQQLGFSPVRATGRAGHRCQGLQSGGRRRTVVAPHAAATPLDTAAAPELSTTKLSVNRPQKDPDALQFRQLPTFADCFPASEKHYREVDHNGALLRVPFRRVSLTGGSGVFDVYDTSGPQGFDPRQGLPKVRSDWVAAREARGDVVCTQMHYARQGVITEEMAFAAAREGLEPEFVRAEVAAGRAIIPANKRHLELEPCVIGRKFLTKINANIGNSAVSSSIEEEVEKLQWATIWGADTIMDLSTGANIHETREWVLRNSPVPVGTVPIYQALEKAGGEVEGITWELFRDTLIEQAEQGVDYWTIHAGVLLRHIPLTANRLTGIVSRGGSIHAKLCLLDHKENFAYDHWDDILDICRRYDVALSIGDGLRPGCQHDANDAAQFAELLTQGELTRRAWEKDVQVMNEGPGHVPLHKIPENMRKQLEWCNEAPFYTLGPLVTDIAPGYDHITSAIGAATIGALGTALLCYVTPKEHLGLPDRDDGVIAYKLAAHAADLAKGHPSAQRRDDELSWARFEFRWADQFNLSLDPVTARSFHDATLPQEPAKTAHFCSMCGPKFCSMNISQELRQLAQQHDTQQAQHDAQQAQHDAVEGAVHSGAVTAQALGVQGAQPAEPAQAFEAQSAEEGMQRMSEQFRQMGAEIYH
;
A
#
# COMPACT_ATOMS: atom_id res chain seq x y z
N MET A 1 -41.79 5.13 39.86
CA MET A 1 -40.87 4.58 40.86
C MET A 1 -39.58 5.38 40.75
N ALA A 2 -39.54 6.56 41.37
CA ALA A 2 -39.14 6.78 42.78
C ALA A 2 -37.62 6.53 42.90
N VAL A 3 -36.76 7.56 42.94
CA VAL A 3 -36.52 8.49 44.06
C VAL A 3 -36.01 7.76 45.30
N ALA A 4 -34.88 8.27 45.83
CA ALA A 4 -34.10 7.87 47.03
C ALA A 4 -33.07 6.76 46.77
N ALA A 5 -31.77 6.89 47.08
CA ALA A 5 -31.16 7.62 48.19
C ALA A 5 -29.78 8.23 47.87
N ALA A 6 -29.56 9.43 48.40
CA ALA A 6 -28.25 10.00 48.73
C ALA A 6 -27.59 9.17 49.87
N GLN A 7 -26.29 9.21 50.19
CA GLN A 7 -25.48 10.33 50.67
C GLN A 7 -24.13 9.78 51.20
N GLN A 8 -23.16 10.66 51.47
CA GLN A 8 -21.79 10.49 52.04
C GLN A 8 -20.71 10.49 50.94
N LEU A 9 -19.90 11.53 50.75
CA LEU A 9 -19.24 12.47 51.68
C LEU A 9 -19.23 13.87 51.01
N GLY A 10 -19.73 14.94 51.62
CA GLY A 10 -18.95 15.75 52.56
C GLY A 10 -18.52 17.09 51.94
N PHE A 11 -19.44 18.07 51.96
CA PHE A 11 -19.33 19.52 51.70
C PHE A 11 -18.03 20.20 52.20
N SER A 12 -17.59 21.40 51.79
CA SER A 12 -18.29 22.58 51.23
C SER A 12 -17.29 23.61 50.63
N PRO A 13 -17.77 24.62 49.87
CA PRO A 13 -16.98 25.63 49.16
C PRO A 13 -16.84 26.95 49.95
N VAL A 14 -15.88 27.80 49.56
CA VAL A 14 -15.78 29.19 50.06
C VAL A 14 -16.03 30.18 48.93
N ARG A 15 -16.91 31.14 49.24
CA ARG A 15 -17.49 32.20 48.42
C ARG A 15 -16.52 33.34 48.10
N ALA A 16 -16.86 33.99 47.00
CA ALA A 16 -16.40 35.28 46.53
C ALA A 16 -16.72 36.47 47.45
N THR A 17 -15.77 37.42 47.46
CA THR A 17 -15.92 38.88 47.55
C THR A 17 -14.83 39.42 46.60
N GLY A 18 -14.95 40.39 45.70
CA GLY A 18 -15.83 41.53 45.53
C GLY A 18 -14.92 42.73 45.24
N ARG A 19 -14.97 43.33 44.04
CA ARG A 19 -14.93 44.81 43.84
C ARG A 19 -14.92 45.22 42.37
N ALA A 20 -15.66 46.30 42.15
CA ALA A 20 -15.99 46.95 40.91
C ALA A 20 -14.96 48.00 40.47
N GLY A 21 -15.02 48.35 39.18
CA GLY A 21 -14.74 49.71 38.70
C GLY A 21 -13.67 49.80 37.62
N HIS A 22 -14.06 49.93 36.35
CA HIS A 22 -13.79 51.16 35.60
C HIS A 22 -14.60 51.23 34.30
N ARG A 23 -15.12 52.44 34.06
CA ARG A 23 -16.01 52.87 32.98
C ARG A 23 -15.26 52.91 31.64
N CYS A 24 -15.92 52.46 30.58
CA CYS A 24 -15.62 52.85 29.20
C CYS A 24 -16.68 53.87 28.72
N GLN A 25 -16.21 55.05 28.35
CA GLN A 25 -16.80 56.08 27.48
C GLN A 25 -15.57 56.74 26.83
N GLY A 26 -15.45 57.09 25.56
CA GLY A 26 -16.29 57.21 24.37
C GLY A 26 -15.48 58.06 23.35
N LEU A 27 -16.04 58.30 22.16
CA LEU A 27 -15.59 59.19 21.05
C LEU A 27 -14.76 58.48 19.95
N GLN A 28 -15.33 58.10 18.80
CA GLN A 28 -15.87 58.87 17.66
C GLN A 28 -14.82 59.35 16.62
N SER A 29 -14.89 58.68 15.45
CA SER A 29 -14.87 59.17 14.06
C SER A 29 -13.99 60.37 13.65
N GLY A 30 -13.19 60.15 12.60
CA GLY A 30 -12.62 61.22 11.79
C GLY A 30 -11.86 60.70 10.56
N GLY A 31 -12.58 60.44 9.47
CA GLY A 31 -11.96 60.16 8.17
C GLY A 31 -11.38 61.42 7.54
N ARG A 32 -10.24 61.28 6.84
CA ARG A 32 -9.77 62.26 5.86
C ARG A 32 -9.15 61.56 4.65
N ARG A 33 -9.88 61.66 3.53
CA ARG A 33 -9.34 61.49 2.17
C ARG A 33 -8.29 62.57 1.91
N ARG A 34 -7.21 62.21 1.23
CA ARG A 34 -6.38 63.12 0.42
C ARG A 34 -6.05 62.46 -0.91
N THR A 35 -6.55 63.09 -1.97
CA THR A 35 -6.20 62.91 -3.39
C THR A 35 -5.23 64.03 -3.80
N VAL A 36 -4.13 63.68 -4.49
CA VAL A 36 -3.30 64.53 -5.39
C VAL A 36 -2.61 63.56 -6.38
N VAL A 37 -3.02 63.42 -7.66
CA VAL A 37 -2.53 64.10 -8.92
C VAL A 37 -1.03 63.86 -9.21
N ALA A 38 -0.65 62.82 -9.99
CA ALA A 38 -0.22 62.80 -11.43
C ALA A 38 1.31 62.96 -11.66
N PRO A 39 1.90 62.79 -12.88
CA PRO A 39 1.96 61.64 -13.80
C PRO A 39 3.42 61.26 -14.25
N HIS A 40 3.54 60.22 -15.10
CA HIS A 40 4.67 59.87 -16.00
C HIS A 40 6.05 59.44 -15.46
N ALA A 41 6.44 58.19 -15.77
CA ALA A 41 7.74 57.87 -16.38
C ALA A 41 7.68 56.51 -17.10
N ALA A 42 8.43 56.42 -18.20
CA ALA A 42 8.34 55.42 -19.25
C ALA A 42 8.72 53.99 -18.83
N ALA A 43 8.11 53.01 -19.50
CA ALA A 43 8.56 51.62 -19.51
C ALA A 43 9.82 51.49 -20.36
N THR A 44 10.89 50.97 -19.76
CA THR A 44 12.09 50.50 -20.44
C THR A 44 11.97 48.98 -20.63
N PRO A 45 12.39 48.38 -21.76
CA PRO A 45 12.26 46.94 -21.98
C PRO A 45 13.18 46.17 -21.02
N LEU A 46 12.65 45.12 -20.39
CA LEU A 46 13.46 44.16 -19.63
C LEU A 46 14.33 43.38 -20.62
N ASP A 47 15.63 43.64 -20.52
CA ASP A 47 16.70 42.91 -21.16
C ASP A 47 16.65 41.45 -20.68
N THR A 48 16.72 40.51 -21.62
CA THR A 48 16.73 39.07 -21.38
C THR A 48 18.07 38.69 -20.74
N ALA A 49 18.14 38.76 -19.41
CA ALA A 49 19.29 38.24 -18.67
C ALA A 49 19.27 36.72 -18.69
N ALA A 50 20.28 36.14 -19.33
CA ALA A 50 20.58 34.73 -19.35
C ALA A 50 20.66 34.15 -17.92
N ALA A 51 20.21 32.91 -17.78
CA ALA A 51 20.31 32.15 -16.55
C ALA A 51 21.77 32.10 -16.05
N PRO A 52 22.02 32.21 -14.74
CA PRO A 52 23.39 32.17 -14.23
C PRO A 52 24.01 30.79 -14.47
N GLU A 53 25.15 30.77 -15.17
CA GLU A 53 26.00 29.59 -15.30
C GLU A 53 26.49 29.16 -13.90
N LEU A 54 25.97 28.04 -13.41
CA LEU A 54 26.50 27.35 -12.24
C LEU A 54 27.88 26.81 -12.58
N SER A 55 28.91 27.42 -11.98
CA SER A 55 30.29 26.96 -11.96
C SER A 55 30.36 25.46 -11.71
N THR A 56 30.85 24.72 -12.71
CA THR A 56 31.18 23.29 -12.61
C THR A 56 32.46 23.11 -11.79
N THR A 57 32.41 23.40 -10.49
CA THR A 57 33.40 22.87 -9.56
C THR A 57 33.10 21.40 -9.39
N LYS A 58 33.92 20.55 -10.05
CA LYS A 58 33.95 19.10 -9.84
C LYS A 58 34.09 18.82 -8.34
N LEU A 59 32.99 18.47 -7.67
CA LEU A 59 33.03 17.85 -6.36
C LEU A 59 33.65 16.47 -6.53
N SER A 60 34.96 16.36 -6.28
CA SER A 60 35.64 15.06 -6.30
C SER A 60 35.26 14.27 -5.06
N VAL A 61 34.29 13.38 -5.17
CA VAL A 61 34.06 12.31 -4.20
C VAL A 61 35.00 11.15 -4.55
N ASN A 62 36.28 11.30 -4.22
CA ASN A 62 37.25 10.20 -4.28
C ASN A 62 37.40 9.60 -2.88
N ARG A 63 36.41 8.83 -2.42
CA ARG A 63 36.66 7.72 -1.50
C ARG A 63 36.80 6.46 -2.35
N PRO A 64 37.69 5.51 -1.99
CA PRO A 64 37.90 4.33 -2.81
C PRO A 64 36.62 3.50 -2.83
N GLN A 65 35.92 3.52 -3.97
CA GLN A 65 34.90 2.55 -4.32
C GLN A 65 35.50 1.18 -4.02
N LYS A 66 34.84 0.34 -3.20
CA LYS A 66 35.23 -1.07 -3.10
C LYS A 66 35.36 -1.58 -4.54
N ASP A 67 36.48 -2.24 -4.84
CA ASP A 67 36.69 -2.87 -6.14
C ASP A 67 35.42 -3.64 -6.51
N PRO A 68 34.67 -3.25 -7.57
CA PRO A 68 33.41 -3.89 -7.94
C PRO A 68 33.56 -5.40 -8.14
N ASP A 69 34.75 -5.84 -8.58
CA ASP A 69 35.07 -7.25 -8.79
C ASP A 69 35.32 -8.01 -7.48
N ALA A 70 35.51 -7.29 -6.36
CA ALA A 70 35.64 -7.88 -5.03
C ALA A 70 34.31 -8.12 -4.30
N LEU A 71 33.20 -7.56 -4.80
CA LEU A 71 31.87 -7.77 -4.19
C LEU A 71 31.31 -9.16 -4.53
N GLN A 72 30.86 -9.87 -3.51
CA GLN A 72 30.33 -11.23 -3.62
C GLN A 72 28.86 -11.28 -3.22
N PHE A 73 27.98 -11.17 -4.21
CA PHE A 73 26.54 -11.32 -4.02
C PHE A 73 26.16 -12.79 -3.84
N ARG A 74 25.35 -13.12 -2.83
CA ARG A 74 24.83 -14.47 -2.66
C ARG A 74 23.79 -14.76 -3.72
N GLN A 75 23.69 -16.04 -4.10
CA GLN A 75 22.60 -16.50 -4.93
C GLN A 75 21.33 -16.61 -4.08
N LEU A 76 20.34 -15.76 -4.38
CA LEU A 76 19.01 -15.84 -3.79
C LEU A 76 18.21 -17.00 -4.40
N PRO A 77 17.16 -17.49 -3.70
CA PRO A 77 16.16 -18.38 -4.30
C PRO A 77 15.65 -17.82 -5.63
N THR A 78 15.49 -18.69 -6.62
CA THR A 78 15.01 -18.29 -7.93
C THR A 78 13.53 -17.93 -7.88
N PHE A 79 13.04 -17.24 -8.92
CA PHE A 79 11.62 -16.97 -9.09
C PHE A 79 10.76 -18.25 -8.99
N ALA A 80 11.23 -19.35 -9.56
CA ALA A 80 10.55 -20.64 -9.50
C ALA A 80 10.60 -21.26 -8.09
N ASP A 81 11.66 -21.03 -7.31
CA ASP A 81 11.71 -21.48 -5.91
C ASP A 81 10.67 -20.74 -5.06
N CYS A 82 10.49 -19.43 -5.27
CA CYS A 82 9.48 -18.63 -4.57
C CYS A 82 8.05 -18.92 -5.07
N PHE A 83 7.88 -19.12 -6.38
CA PHE A 83 6.57 -19.26 -7.03
C PHE A 83 6.54 -20.46 -7.99
N PRO A 84 6.43 -21.71 -7.49
CA PRO A 84 6.69 -22.95 -8.25
C PRO A 84 5.83 -23.20 -9.49
N ALA A 85 4.63 -22.64 -9.57
CA ALA A 85 3.75 -22.75 -10.73
C ALA A 85 3.48 -21.40 -11.41
N SER A 86 4.39 -20.45 -11.21
CA SER A 86 4.27 -19.13 -11.80
C SER A 86 5.36 -18.87 -12.83
N GLU A 87 4.99 -18.14 -13.87
CA GLU A 87 5.91 -17.63 -14.88
C GLU A 87 5.79 -16.11 -14.98
N LYS A 88 6.90 -15.46 -15.34
CA LYS A 88 6.92 -14.03 -15.59
C LYS A 88 6.51 -13.77 -17.04
N HIS A 89 5.50 -12.94 -17.22
CA HIS A 89 4.98 -12.55 -18.53
C HIS A 89 4.99 -11.03 -18.69
N TYR A 90 4.83 -10.60 -19.93
CA TYR A 90 4.78 -9.19 -20.30
C TYR A 90 3.56 -8.93 -21.17
N ARG A 91 2.84 -7.85 -20.88
CA ARG A 91 1.86 -7.29 -21.79
C ARG A 91 2.57 -6.26 -22.66
N GLU A 92 2.48 -6.45 -23.96
CA GLU A 92 3.01 -5.50 -24.94
C GLU A 92 1.98 -4.41 -25.20
N VAL A 93 2.42 -3.15 -25.07
CA VAL A 93 1.60 -1.96 -25.31
C VAL A 93 2.38 -1.06 -26.25
N ASP A 94 1.83 -0.80 -27.44
CA ASP A 94 2.37 0.24 -28.33
C ASP A 94 1.87 1.60 -27.85
N HIS A 95 2.82 2.48 -27.51
CA HIS A 95 2.54 3.87 -27.18
C HIS A 95 3.35 4.77 -28.12
N ASN A 96 2.68 5.32 -29.13
CA ASN A 96 3.28 6.25 -30.09
C ASN A 96 4.57 5.71 -30.76
N GLY A 97 4.62 4.40 -31.03
CA GLY A 97 5.78 3.73 -31.63
C GLY A 97 6.83 3.25 -30.62
N ALA A 98 6.65 3.52 -29.32
CA ALA A 98 7.43 2.89 -28.26
C ALA A 98 6.73 1.61 -27.79
N LEU A 99 7.40 0.46 -27.90
CA LEU A 99 6.90 -0.81 -27.40
C LEU A 99 7.19 -0.95 -25.90
N LEU A 100 6.15 -0.83 -25.08
CA LEU A 100 6.23 -1.00 -23.63
C LEU A 100 5.98 -2.47 -23.27
N ARG A 101 6.85 -3.06 -22.45
CA ARG A 101 6.70 -4.44 -21.94
C ARG A 101 6.34 -4.40 -20.45
N VAL A 102 5.05 -4.49 -20.16
CA VAL A 102 4.51 -4.32 -18.80
C VAL A 102 4.43 -5.66 -18.08
N PRO A 103 5.16 -5.87 -16.97
CA PRO A 103 5.30 -7.17 -16.33
C PRO A 103 4.04 -7.55 -15.53
N PHE A 104 3.74 -8.85 -15.55
CA PHE A 104 2.82 -9.50 -14.63
C PHE A 104 3.28 -10.94 -14.42
N ARG A 105 2.78 -11.58 -13.37
CA ARG A 105 3.04 -13.00 -13.10
C ARG A 105 1.80 -13.82 -13.42
N ARG A 106 1.98 -14.90 -14.17
CA ARG A 106 0.91 -15.84 -14.50
C ARG A 106 1.06 -17.10 -13.66
N VAL A 107 0.05 -17.43 -12.87
CA VAL A 107 -0.05 -18.66 -12.10
C VAL A 107 -0.75 -19.71 -12.97
N SER A 108 -0.11 -20.86 -13.20
CA SER A 108 -0.75 -22.00 -13.85
C SER A 108 -1.65 -22.75 -12.88
N LEU A 109 -2.87 -23.04 -13.31
CA LEU A 109 -3.90 -23.71 -12.51
C LEU A 109 -4.34 -25.02 -13.17
N THR A 110 -4.74 -25.99 -12.36
CA THR A 110 -5.29 -27.27 -12.82
C THR A 110 -6.79 -27.21 -13.16
N GLY A 111 -7.52 -26.20 -12.67
CA GLY A 111 -8.96 -25.99 -12.91
C GLY A 111 -9.31 -24.72 -13.71
N GLY A 112 -10.58 -24.57 -14.08
CA GLY A 112 -11.14 -23.34 -14.66
C GLY A 112 -10.49 -22.90 -15.99
N SER A 113 -10.08 -21.62 -16.05
CA SER A 113 -9.42 -21.02 -17.23
C SER A 113 -7.98 -21.50 -17.47
N GLY A 114 -7.42 -22.29 -16.54
CA GLY A 114 -6.07 -22.85 -16.59
C GLY A 114 -4.96 -21.89 -16.13
N VAL A 115 -5.24 -20.59 -15.98
CA VAL A 115 -4.24 -19.59 -15.59
C VAL A 115 -4.85 -18.45 -14.75
N PHE A 116 -4.03 -17.77 -13.95
CA PHE A 116 -4.43 -16.56 -13.22
C PHE A 116 -3.32 -15.52 -13.21
N ASP A 117 -3.61 -14.31 -13.66
CA ASP A 117 -2.63 -13.22 -13.75
C ASP A 117 -2.65 -12.36 -12.46
N VAL A 118 -1.48 -12.13 -11.88
CA VAL A 118 -1.27 -11.25 -10.71
C VAL A 118 -0.23 -10.17 -11.01
N TYR A 119 -0.34 -9.05 -10.28
CA TYR A 119 0.65 -7.99 -10.29
C TYR A 119 2.02 -8.53 -9.84
N ASP A 120 3.11 -8.05 -10.45
CA ASP A 120 4.47 -8.52 -10.17
C ASP A 120 5.47 -7.35 -10.12
N THR A 121 6.20 -7.27 -9.01
CA THR A 121 7.22 -6.24 -8.70
C THR A 121 8.64 -6.80 -8.73
N SER A 122 8.81 -8.11 -8.95
CA SER A 122 10.12 -8.77 -8.83
C SER A 122 11.17 -8.30 -9.85
N GLY A 123 10.77 -7.55 -10.88
CA GLY A 123 11.64 -7.11 -11.97
C GLY A 123 12.29 -8.22 -12.78
N PRO A 124 13.25 -7.88 -13.65
CA PRO A 124 13.98 -8.84 -14.46
C PRO A 124 14.77 -9.83 -13.58
N GLN A 125 14.71 -11.12 -13.92
CA GLN A 125 15.33 -12.21 -13.14
C GLN A 125 16.62 -12.71 -13.81
N GLY A 126 17.56 -13.22 -13.01
CA GLY A 126 18.78 -13.88 -13.51
C GLY A 126 19.90 -12.94 -13.98
N PHE A 127 19.86 -11.66 -13.62
CA PHE A 127 20.90 -10.69 -13.95
C PHE A 127 22.01 -10.68 -12.88
N ASP A 128 23.26 -10.52 -13.30
CA ASP A 128 24.39 -10.31 -12.39
C ASP A 128 24.32 -8.89 -11.82
N PRO A 129 24.24 -8.69 -10.49
CA PRO A 129 24.16 -7.37 -9.91
C PRO A 129 25.32 -6.43 -10.28
N ARG A 130 26.48 -6.99 -10.66
CA ARG A 130 27.66 -6.25 -11.16
C ARG A 130 27.42 -5.54 -12.49
N GLN A 131 26.44 -5.98 -13.27
CA GLN A 131 26.10 -5.38 -14.56
C GLN A 131 24.94 -4.37 -14.45
N GLY A 132 24.16 -4.46 -13.36
CA GLY A 132 22.89 -3.74 -13.21
C GLY A 132 21.77 -4.31 -14.08
N LEU A 133 20.57 -3.78 -13.89
CA LEU A 133 19.39 -4.15 -14.66
C LEU A 133 19.37 -3.46 -16.05
N PRO A 134 18.60 -4.02 -17.02
CA PRO A 134 18.36 -3.35 -18.28
C PRO A 134 17.72 -1.97 -18.09
N LYS A 135 18.24 -0.98 -18.82
CA LYS A 135 17.76 0.41 -18.81
C LYS A 135 16.50 0.60 -19.67
N VAL A 136 15.41 -0.03 -19.28
CA VAL A 136 14.16 -0.13 -20.05
C VAL A 136 13.52 1.23 -20.41
N ARG A 137 13.82 2.31 -19.68
CA ARG A 137 13.30 3.67 -19.93
C ARG A 137 14.21 4.56 -20.77
N SER A 138 15.39 4.07 -21.17
CA SER A 138 16.44 4.87 -21.81
C SER A 138 15.95 5.64 -23.04
N ASP A 139 15.28 4.97 -23.98
CA ASP A 139 14.79 5.59 -25.21
C ASP A 139 13.70 6.65 -24.95
N TRP A 140 12.84 6.43 -23.94
CA TRP A 140 11.74 7.34 -23.59
C TRP A 140 12.28 8.66 -23.06
N VAL A 141 13.25 8.56 -22.15
CA VAL A 141 13.92 9.73 -21.58
C VAL A 141 14.74 10.45 -22.65
N ALA A 142 15.51 9.71 -23.46
CA ALA A 142 16.33 10.30 -24.53
C ALA A 142 15.48 11.06 -25.56
N ALA A 143 14.30 10.55 -25.93
CA ALA A 143 13.38 11.22 -26.85
C ALA A 143 12.88 12.57 -26.30
N ARG A 144 12.59 12.64 -24.99
CA ARG A 144 12.15 13.88 -24.33
C ARG A 144 13.30 14.88 -24.15
N GLU A 145 14.50 14.40 -23.83
CA GLU A 145 15.70 15.25 -23.79
C GLU A 145 16.05 15.81 -25.17
N ALA A 146 15.94 15.00 -26.23
CA ALA A 146 16.17 15.44 -27.62
C ALA A 146 15.13 16.48 -28.09
N ARG A 147 13.91 16.45 -27.54
CA ARG A 147 12.89 17.49 -27.77
C ARG A 147 13.21 18.82 -27.08
N GLY A 148 14.13 18.82 -26.12
CA GLY A 148 14.52 20.00 -25.36
C GLY A 148 13.62 20.30 -24.16
N ASP A 149 12.94 19.29 -23.60
CA ASP A 149 12.08 19.47 -22.43
C ASP A 149 12.93 19.89 -21.21
N VAL A 150 12.65 21.08 -20.67
CA VAL A 150 13.36 21.63 -19.50
C VAL A 150 12.74 21.16 -18.19
N VAL A 151 11.42 21.01 -18.15
CA VAL A 151 10.67 20.47 -17.01
C VAL A 151 10.23 19.07 -17.40
N CYS A 152 10.67 18.06 -16.66
CA CYS A 152 10.49 16.67 -17.05
C CYS A 152 9.55 15.88 -16.12
N THR A 153 8.72 16.55 -15.32
CA THR A 153 7.89 15.88 -14.33
C THR A 153 6.62 15.26 -14.93
N GLN A 154 6.19 14.10 -14.42
CA GLN A 154 4.92 13.50 -14.86
C GLN A 154 3.73 14.44 -14.61
N MET A 155 3.71 15.20 -13.50
CA MET A 155 2.67 16.20 -13.25
C MET A 155 2.67 17.31 -14.31
N HIS A 156 3.84 17.78 -14.74
CA HIS A 156 3.95 18.78 -15.79
C HIS A 156 3.35 18.26 -17.10
N TYR A 157 3.79 17.09 -17.58
CA TYR A 157 3.24 16.48 -18.79
C TYR A 157 1.75 16.23 -18.70
N ALA A 158 1.28 15.71 -17.56
CA ALA A 158 -0.13 15.43 -17.33
C ALA A 158 -0.99 16.69 -17.49
N ARG A 159 -0.56 17.83 -16.93
CA ARG A 159 -1.28 19.12 -17.02
C ARG A 159 -1.27 19.73 -18.41
N GLN A 160 -0.28 19.39 -19.23
CA GLN A 160 -0.25 19.74 -20.66
C GLN A 160 -1.13 18.81 -21.52
N GLY A 161 -1.81 17.82 -20.92
CA GLY A 161 -2.62 16.85 -21.66
C GLY A 161 -1.80 15.76 -22.35
N VAL A 162 -0.52 15.62 -22.00
CA VAL A 162 0.37 14.61 -22.57
C VAL A 162 0.29 13.33 -21.74
N ILE A 163 0.01 12.21 -22.40
CA ILE A 163 0.17 10.87 -21.83
C ILE A 163 1.58 10.41 -22.16
N THR A 164 2.40 10.18 -21.15
CA THR A 164 3.77 9.68 -21.28
C THR A 164 3.82 8.15 -21.35
N GLU A 165 4.97 7.61 -21.70
CA GLU A 165 5.27 6.18 -21.62
C GLU A 165 5.07 5.65 -20.20
N GLU A 166 5.49 6.40 -19.17
CA GLU A 166 5.28 6.01 -17.77
C GLU A 166 3.79 5.94 -17.39
N MET A 167 2.96 6.88 -17.86
CA MET A 167 1.51 6.84 -17.62
C MET A 167 0.85 5.66 -18.33
N ALA A 168 1.21 5.41 -19.59
CA ALA A 168 0.71 4.26 -20.35
C ALA A 168 1.14 2.92 -19.72
N PHE A 169 2.39 2.83 -19.27
CA PHE A 169 2.92 1.67 -18.56
C PHE A 169 2.13 1.40 -17.27
N ALA A 170 1.99 2.41 -16.41
CA ALA A 170 1.26 2.29 -15.14
C ALA A 170 -0.22 1.95 -15.36
N ALA A 171 -0.87 2.55 -16.35
CA ALA A 171 -2.26 2.26 -16.71
C ALA A 171 -2.45 0.80 -17.11
N ALA A 172 -1.60 0.28 -17.98
CA ALA A 172 -1.64 -1.12 -18.37
C ALA A 172 -1.35 -2.06 -17.19
N ARG A 173 -0.45 -1.68 -16.28
CA ARG A 173 -0.11 -2.48 -15.09
C ARG A 173 -1.29 -2.57 -14.11
N GLU A 174 -2.08 -1.49 -14.00
CA GLU A 174 -3.29 -1.42 -13.16
C GLU A 174 -4.54 -1.98 -13.87
N GLY A 175 -4.49 -2.20 -15.18
CA GLY A 175 -5.67 -2.57 -15.99
C GLY A 175 -6.67 -1.42 -16.14
N LEU A 176 -6.16 -0.19 -16.24
CA LEU A 176 -6.93 1.05 -16.35
C LEU A 176 -6.59 1.81 -17.63
N GLU A 177 -7.41 2.80 -17.97
CA GLU A 177 -7.18 3.67 -19.13
C GLU A 177 -6.03 4.67 -18.89
N PRO A 178 -5.12 4.89 -19.85
CA PRO A 178 -4.02 5.85 -19.71
C PRO A 178 -4.48 7.28 -19.41
N GLU A 179 -5.59 7.71 -19.99
CA GLU A 179 -6.18 9.03 -19.74
C GLU A 179 -6.65 9.19 -18.28
N PHE A 180 -7.12 8.11 -17.65
CA PHE A 180 -7.49 8.14 -16.23
C PHE A 180 -6.26 8.35 -15.35
N VAL A 181 -5.14 7.67 -15.65
CA VAL A 181 -3.87 7.88 -14.95
C VAL A 181 -3.39 9.31 -15.11
N ARG A 182 -3.36 9.85 -16.35
CA ARG A 182 -2.99 11.23 -16.62
C ARG A 182 -3.85 12.23 -15.82
N ALA A 183 -5.16 12.03 -15.79
CA ALA A 183 -6.07 12.92 -15.07
C ALA A 183 -5.80 12.93 -13.55
N GLU A 184 -5.57 11.77 -12.93
CA GLU A 184 -5.26 11.69 -11.50
C GLU A 184 -3.89 12.32 -11.16
N VAL A 185 -2.89 12.15 -12.03
CA VAL A 185 -1.57 12.77 -11.90
C VAL A 185 -1.65 14.30 -12.06
N ALA A 186 -2.40 14.79 -13.06
CA ALA A 186 -2.59 16.23 -13.28
C ALA A 186 -3.28 16.91 -12.09
N ALA A 187 -4.24 16.23 -11.47
CA ALA A 187 -4.97 16.68 -10.29
C ALA A 187 -4.14 16.58 -8.99
N GLY A 188 -2.97 15.93 -9.03
CA GLY A 188 -2.12 15.71 -7.85
C GLY A 188 -2.62 14.62 -6.90
N ARG A 189 -3.63 13.84 -7.29
CA ARG A 189 -4.18 12.71 -6.49
C ARG A 189 -3.47 11.38 -6.73
N ALA A 190 -2.53 11.38 -7.67
CA ALA A 190 -1.63 10.29 -7.93
C ALA A 190 -0.25 10.81 -8.34
N ILE A 191 0.78 10.02 -8.10
CA ILE A 191 2.14 10.27 -8.56
C ILE A 191 2.71 9.02 -9.24
N ILE A 192 3.70 9.23 -10.10
CA ILE A 192 4.55 8.20 -10.67
C ILE A 192 5.99 8.63 -10.37
N PRO A 193 6.59 8.16 -9.27
CA PRO A 193 7.97 8.49 -8.92
C PRO A 193 8.91 7.84 -9.92
N ALA A 194 9.49 8.65 -10.81
CA ALA A 194 10.19 8.14 -11.98
C ALA A 194 11.30 9.09 -12.43
N ASN A 195 12.29 9.28 -11.56
CA ASN A 195 13.42 10.16 -11.86
C ASN A 195 14.02 9.75 -13.20
N LYS A 196 14.29 10.73 -14.07
CA LYS A 196 14.80 10.50 -15.42
C LYS A 196 16.16 9.78 -15.46
N ARG A 197 16.90 9.76 -14.35
CA ARG A 197 18.17 9.04 -14.21
C ARG A 197 18.01 7.58 -13.79
N HIS A 198 16.85 7.19 -13.27
CA HIS A 198 16.55 5.80 -12.93
C HIS A 198 15.99 5.05 -14.13
N LEU A 199 16.87 4.68 -15.04
CA LEU A 199 16.48 4.11 -16.33
C LEU A 199 16.08 2.62 -16.24
N GLU A 200 16.45 1.96 -15.14
CA GLU A 200 16.15 0.57 -14.82
C GLU A 200 14.70 0.35 -14.32
N LEU A 201 14.01 1.43 -13.92
CA LEU A 201 12.69 1.42 -13.33
C LEU A 201 11.60 0.85 -14.26
N GLU A 202 10.78 -0.06 -13.71
CA GLU A 202 9.46 -0.44 -14.23
C GLU A 202 8.38 0.43 -13.56
N PRO A 203 7.80 1.44 -14.23
CA PRO A 203 6.94 2.45 -13.59
C PRO A 203 5.75 1.87 -12.79
N CYS A 204 5.43 2.52 -11.67
CA CYS A 204 4.23 2.25 -10.88
C CYS A 204 3.53 3.56 -10.48
N VAL A 205 2.21 3.52 -10.32
CA VAL A 205 1.40 4.68 -9.90
C VAL A 205 0.96 4.52 -8.45
N ILE A 206 1.09 5.61 -7.69
CA ILE A 206 0.71 5.70 -6.28
C ILE A 206 -0.42 6.70 -6.16
N GLY A 207 -1.61 6.23 -5.78
CA GLY A 207 -2.77 7.09 -5.55
C GLY A 207 -3.97 6.28 -5.04
N ARG A 208 -4.92 6.97 -4.39
CA ARG A 208 -6.08 6.34 -3.73
C ARG A 208 -6.96 5.50 -4.66
N LYS A 209 -7.00 5.86 -5.95
CA LYS A 209 -7.82 5.22 -6.99
C LYS A 209 -7.20 3.99 -7.64
N PHE A 210 -5.97 3.65 -7.26
CA PHE A 210 -5.21 2.51 -7.77
C PHE A 210 -5.12 1.40 -6.70
N LEU A 211 -4.48 0.28 -7.05
CA LEU A 211 -4.09 -0.73 -6.06
C LEU A 211 -3.26 -0.08 -4.94
N THR A 212 -3.52 -0.47 -3.70
CA THR A 212 -2.77 0.02 -2.55
C THR A 212 -1.34 -0.51 -2.64
N LYS A 213 -0.35 0.39 -2.61
CA LYS A 213 1.06 0.04 -2.76
C LYS A 213 1.72 -0.16 -1.40
N ILE A 214 2.82 -0.91 -1.34
CA ILE A 214 3.64 -1.05 -0.14
C ILE A 214 5.09 -0.64 -0.39
N ASN A 215 5.72 -0.06 0.64
CA ASN A 215 7.14 0.24 0.65
C ASN A 215 7.88 -0.68 1.62
N ALA A 216 9.07 -1.15 1.25
CA ALA A 216 10.00 -1.76 2.20
C ALA A 216 11.24 -0.87 2.43
N ASN A 217 11.57 -0.64 3.70
CA ASN A 217 12.79 0.06 4.09
C ASN A 217 13.96 -0.92 4.20
N ILE A 218 15.02 -0.62 3.47
CA ILE A 218 16.33 -1.25 3.61
C ILE A 218 17.34 -0.18 4.04
N GLY A 219 18.60 -0.54 4.17
CA GLY A 219 19.68 0.38 4.44
C GLY A 219 20.67 -0.17 5.45
N ASN A 220 21.94 0.18 5.25
CA ASN A 220 23.00 -0.15 6.18
C ASN A 220 22.98 0.75 7.43
N SER A 221 23.69 0.34 8.47
CA SER A 221 23.90 1.18 9.65
C SER A 221 25.37 1.27 10.01
N ALA A 222 25.72 2.13 10.97
CA ALA A 222 27.08 2.22 11.49
C ALA A 222 27.57 0.91 12.15
N VAL A 223 26.66 -0.01 12.49
CA VAL A 223 26.95 -1.23 13.27
C VAL A 223 26.75 -2.53 12.49
N SER A 224 26.11 -2.50 11.31
CA SER A 224 25.82 -3.72 10.55
C SER A 224 25.43 -3.44 9.09
N SER A 225 25.41 -4.53 8.32
CA SER A 225 25.08 -4.62 6.89
C SER A 225 26.19 -4.19 5.92
N SER A 226 26.12 -4.72 4.71
CA SER A 226 27.06 -4.45 3.61
C SER A 226 26.32 -4.16 2.31
N ILE A 227 27.04 -3.68 1.28
CA ILE A 227 26.46 -3.42 -0.05
C ILE A 227 25.78 -4.68 -0.60
N GLU A 228 26.44 -5.84 -0.43
CA GLU A 228 25.94 -7.14 -0.86
C GLU A 228 24.61 -7.47 -0.18
N GLU A 229 24.53 -7.31 1.14
CA GLU A 229 23.29 -7.55 1.91
C GLU A 229 22.16 -6.58 1.53
N GLU A 230 22.46 -5.32 1.22
CA GLU A 230 21.44 -4.35 0.82
C GLU A 230 20.85 -4.64 -0.56
N VAL A 231 21.67 -5.06 -1.53
CA VAL A 231 21.18 -5.52 -2.84
C VAL A 231 20.37 -6.81 -2.69
N GLU A 232 20.79 -7.73 -1.82
CA GLU A 232 20.03 -8.95 -1.52
C GLU A 232 18.66 -8.63 -0.91
N LYS A 233 18.59 -7.69 0.05
CA LYS A 233 17.32 -7.24 0.65
C LYS A 233 16.41 -6.56 -0.37
N LEU A 234 16.96 -5.75 -1.29
CA LEU A 234 16.21 -5.15 -2.40
C LEU A 234 15.53 -6.23 -3.25
N GLN A 235 16.30 -7.20 -3.73
CA GLN A 235 15.80 -8.29 -4.58
C GLN A 235 14.78 -9.16 -3.83
N TRP A 236 15.03 -9.41 -2.55
CA TRP A 236 14.11 -10.16 -1.71
C TRP A 236 12.81 -9.41 -1.39
N ALA A 237 12.88 -8.12 -1.11
CA ALA A 237 11.68 -7.34 -0.82
C ALA A 237 10.78 -7.24 -2.08
N THR A 238 11.38 -7.01 -3.24
CA THR A 238 10.66 -6.88 -4.51
C THR A 238 10.08 -8.20 -5.00
N ILE A 239 10.75 -9.35 -4.79
CA ILE A 239 10.19 -10.66 -5.17
C ILE A 239 8.92 -11.00 -4.37
N TRP A 240 8.84 -10.56 -3.11
CA TRP A 240 7.68 -10.78 -2.25
C TRP A 240 6.59 -9.69 -2.36
N GLY A 241 6.80 -8.68 -3.19
CA GLY A 241 5.74 -7.74 -3.58
C GLY A 241 5.98 -6.27 -3.24
N ALA A 242 7.15 -5.88 -2.70
CA ALA A 242 7.43 -4.48 -2.41
C ALA A 242 7.31 -3.62 -3.69
N ASP A 243 6.42 -2.62 -3.66
CA ASP A 243 6.10 -1.78 -4.81
C ASP A 243 7.06 -0.58 -4.93
N THR A 244 7.67 -0.19 -3.81
CA THR A 244 8.79 0.76 -3.72
C THR A 244 9.77 0.29 -2.64
N ILE A 245 10.98 0.82 -2.67
CA ILE A 245 11.99 0.64 -1.62
C ILE A 245 12.46 2.00 -1.12
N MET A 246 12.88 2.09 0.14
CA MET A 246 13.68 3.21 0.62
C MET A 246 15.04 2.74 1.10
N ASP A 247 16.09 3.39 0.63
CA ASP A 247 17.42 3.27 1.21
C ASP A 247 17.57 4.26 2.37
N LEU A 248 17.51 3.73 3.59
CA LEU A 248 17.65 4.48 4.84
C LEU A 248 19.04 4.33 5.46
N SER A 249 20.05 4.03 4.63
CA SER A 249 21.44 3.87 5.06
C SER A 249 21.96 5.06 5.86
N THR A 250 22.61 4.78 6.99
CA THR A 250 23.26 5.79 7.85
C THR A 250 24.71 5.47 8.19
N GLY A 251 25.27 4.39 7.62
CA GLY A 251 26.63 3.93 7.88
C GLY A 251 27.67 4.55 6.95
N ALA A 252 28.80 3.87 6.78
CA ALA A 252 29.79 4.24 5.78
C ALA A 252 29.28 3.90 4.36
N ASN A 253 29.83 4.58 3.36
CA ASN A 253 29.59 4.30 1.93
C ASN A 253 28.11 4.39 1.51
N ILE A 254 27.38 5.38 2.04
CA ILE A 254 25.95 5.61 1.71
C ILE A 254 25.78 5.83 0.20
N HIS A 255 26.65 6.63 -0.42
CA HIS A 255 26.58 6.94 -1.85
C HIS A 255 26.73 5.67 -2.70
N GLU A 256 27.75 4.87 -2.41
CA GLU A 256 28.08 3.66 -3.14
C GLU A 256 27.00 2.60 -2.93
N THR A 257 26.55 2.39 -1.70
CA THR A 257 25.46 1.43 -1.39
C THR A 257 24.21 1.77 -2.20
N ARG A 258 23.83 3.05 -2.23
CA ARG A 258 22.68 3.52 -3.01
C ARG A 258 22.86 3.35 -4.51
N GLU A 259 24.07 3.55 -5.04
CA GLU A 259 24.36 3.31 -6.46
C GLU A 259 24.08 1.86 -6.83
N TRP A 260 24.56 0.91 -6.02
CA TRP A 260 24.30 -0.52 -6.21
C TRP A 260 22.81 -0.87 -6.11
N VAL A 261 22.08 -0.26 -5.17
CA VAL A 261 20.63 -0.43 -5.02
C VAL A 261 19.90 0.10 -6.26
N LEU A 262 20.16 1.34 -6.70
CA LEU A 262 19.48 1.96 -7.83
C LEU A 262 19.71 1.22 -9.14
N ARG A 263 20.96 0.85 -9.44
CA ARG A 263 21.28 0.11 -10.68
C ARG A 263 20.68 -1.30 -10.71
N ASN A 264 20.24 -1.81 -9.56
CA ASN A 264 19.63 -3.14 -9.42
C ASN A 264 18.14 -3.09 -9.03
N SER A 265 17.51 -1.92 -9.01
CA SER A 265 16.12 -1.76 -8.60
C SER A 265 15.19 -1.66 -9.80
N PRO A 266 14.19 -2.56 -9.93
CA PRO A 266 13.13 -2.41 -10.92
C PRO A 266 11.99 -1.52 -10.40
N VAL A 267 12.01 -1.13 -9.12
CA VAL A 267 10.96 -0.35 -8.45
C VAL A 267 11.48 1.02 -8.01
N PRO A 268 10.61 2.01 -7.75
CA PRO A 268 11.07 3.31 -7.28
C PRO A 268 11.86 3.23 -5.98
N VAL A 269 12.95 4.00 -5.90
CA VAL A 269 13.83 4.08 -4.72
C VAL A 269 13.69 5.46 -4.09
N GLY A 270 13.29 5.48 -2.82
CA GLY A 270 13.25 6.67 -1.98
C GLY A 270 14.42 6.79 -1.03
N THR A 271 14.65 7.99 -0.52
CA THR A 271 15.66 8.25 0.52
C THR A 271 15.18 9.33 1.49
N VAL A 272 15.93 9.52 2.58
CA VAL A 272 15.81 10.68 3.46
C VAL A 272 17.12 11.48 3.38
N PRO A 273 17.22 12.51 2.53
CA PRO A 273 18.50 13.17 2.23
C PRO A 273 19.25 13.73 3.45
N ILE A 274 18.53 14.07 4.52
CA ILE A 274 19.14 14.60 5.75
C ILE A 274 20.06 13.58 6.44
N TYR A 275 19.87 12.27 6.20
CA TYR A 275 20.72 11.23 6.80
C TYR A 275 22.13 11.25 6.21
N GLN A 276 22.23 11.40 4.89
CA GLN A 276 23.54 11.54 4.24
C GLN A 276 24.15 12.91 4.53
N ALA A 277 23.34 13.98 4.60
CA ALA A 277 23.85 15.30 4.99
C ALA A 277 24.48 15.26 6.40
N LEU A 278 23.88 14.52 7.34
CA LEU A 278 24.44 14.30 8.67
C LEU A 278 25.76 13.51 8.62
N GLU A 279 25.89 12.48 7.80
CA GLU A 279 27.17 11.75 7.63
C GLU A 279 28.26 12.67 7.07
N LYS A 280 27.93 13.48 6.06
CA LYS A 280 28.88 14.45 5.50
C LYS A 280 29.29 15.55 6.49
N ALA A 281 28.41 15.86 7.45
CA ALA A 281 28.71 16.74 8.57
C ALA A 281 29.51 16.04 9.70
N GLY A 282 29.96 14.80 9.50
CA GLY A 282 30.74 14.05 10.49
C GLY A 282 29.90 13.50 11.65
N GLY A 283 28.57 13.41 11.48
CA GLY A 283 27.64 13.04 12.55
C GLY A 283 27.25 14.20 13.46
N GLU A 284 27.76 15.40 13.22
CA GLU A 284 27.45 16.61 13.98
C GLU A 284 26.28 17.35 13.34
N VAL A 285 25.17 17.45 14.06
CA VAL A 285 23.94 18.08 13.55
C VAL A 285 24.18 19.56 13.25
N GLU A 286 24.98 20.24 14.07
CA GLU A 286 25.36 21.64 13.96
C GLU A 286 26.10 21.94 12.64
N GLY A 287 26.71 20.91 12.03
CA GLY A 287 27.44 21.02 10.76
C GLY A 287 26.55 20.97 9.51
N ILE A 288 25.24 20.70 9.66
CA ILE A 288 24.32 20.64 8.52
C ILE A 288 23.87 22.05 8.14
N THR A 289 24.24 22.49 6.93
CA THR A 289 23.75 23.74 6.33
C THR A 289 22.85 23.47 5.12
N TRP A 290 22.15 24.51 4.65
CA TRP A 290 21.40 24.44 3.40
C TRP A 290 22.29 24.04 2.21
N GLU A 291 23.50 24.58 2.09
CA GLU A 291 24.40 24.28 0.98
C GLU A 291 24.79 22.79 0.98
N LEU A 292 25.12 22.23 2.15
CA LEU A 292 25.43 20.81 2.29
C LEU A 292 24.22 19.93 1.92
N PHE A 293 23.04 20.34 2.35
CA PHE A 293 21.79 19.64 2.04
C PHE A 293 21.48 19.71 0.54
N ARG A 294 21.55 20.89 -0.07
CA ARG A 294 21.38 21.12 -1.51
C ARG A 294 22.32 20.26 -2.34
N ASP A 295 23.60 20.24 -1.99
CA ASP A 295 24.59 19.43 -2.71
C ASP A 295 24.30 17.93 -2.57
N THR A 296 23.74 17.51 -1.43
CA THR A 296 23.26 16.14 -1.21
C THR A 296 22.02 15.81 -2.04
N LEU A 297 21.07 16.75 -2.19
CA LEU A 297 19.92 16.59 -3.08
C LEU A 297 20.36 16.41 -4.54
N ILE A 298 21.28 17.25 -5.02
CA ILE A 298 21.78 17.17 -6.41
C ILE A 298 22.50 15.84 -6.64
N GLU A 299 23.34 15.41 -5.71
CA GLU A 299 24.03 14.12 -5.78
C GLU A 299 23.04 12.95 -5.92
N GLN A 300 22.01 12.91 -5.07
CA GLN A 300 21.01 11.84 -5.10
C GLN A 300 20.12 11.89 -6.34
N ALA A 301 19.80 13.09 -6.84
CA ALA A 301 19.01 13.26 -8.05
C ALA A 301 19.75 12.72 -9.28
N GLU A 302 21.06 12.98 -9.38
CA GLU A 302 21.89 12.48 -10.50
C GLU A 302 22.09 10.96 -10.45
N GLN A 303 22.09 10.35 -9.26
CA GLN A 303 22.10 8.89 -9.13
C GLN A 303 20.79 8.24 -9.60
N GLY A 304 19.67 8.95 -9.48
CA GLY A 304 18.34 8.46 -9.87
C GLY A 304 17.39 8.16 -8.71
N VAL A 305 17.55 8.76 -7.54
CA VAL A 305 16.54 8.64 -6.48
C VAL A 305 15.19 9.18 -6.97
N ASP A 306 14.11 8.41 -6.84
CA ASP A 306 12.80 8.74 -7.41
C ASP A 306 11.96 9.63 -6.51
N TYR A 307 12.16 9.54 -5.19
CA TYR A 307 11.48 10.42 -4.25
C TYR A 307 12.29 10.70 -2.98
N TRP A 308 12.07 11.88 -2.41
CA TRP A 308 12.71 12.30 -1.16
C TRP A 308 11.71 12.50 -0.05
N THR A 309 12.00 11.88 1.10
CA THR A 309 11.40 12.27 2.36
C THR A 309 12.07 13.53 2.89
N ILE A 310 11.36 14.66 2.86
CA ILE A 310 11.86 15.94 3.38
C ILE A 310 10.95 16.44 4.49
N HIS A 311 11.53 16.66 5.68
CA HIS A 311 10.82 17.04 6.90
C HIS A 311 10.66 18.57 7.01
N ALA A 312 10.21 19.21 5.93
CA ALA A 312 10.01 20.66 5.87
C ALA A 312 8.81 21.14 6.74
N GLY A 313 7.96 20.22 7.21
CA GLY A 313 6.85 20.55 8.12
C GLY A 313 7.23 20.70 9.60
N VAL A 314 8.46 20.35 9.98
CA VAL A 314 8.98 20.49 11.35
C VAL A 314 9.41 21.92 11.59
N LEU A 315 8.44 22.79 11.85
CA LEU A 315 8.68 24.21 12.06
C LEU A 315 9.10 24.51 13.50
N LEU A 316 9.94 25.52 13.69
CA LEU A 316 10.44 25.95 15.01
C LEU A 316 9.29 26.14 16.00
N ARG A 317 8.19 26.75 15.56
CA ARG A 317 6.99 27.01 16.37
C ARG A 317 6.20 25.75 16.75
N HIS A 318 6.40 24.62 16.05
CA HIS A 318 5.73 23.36 16.37
C HIS A 318 6.48 22.55 17.42
N ILE A 319 7.79 22.72 17.55
CA ILE A 319 8.64 21.95 18.47
C ILE A 319 8.14 22.04 19.94
N PRO A 320 7.75 23.21 20.48
CA PRO A 320 7.22 23.27 21.85
C PRO A 320 5.95 22.46 22.08
N LEU A 321 5.17 22.15 21.04
CA LEU A 321 3.96 21.33 21.15
C LEU A 321 4.30 19.88 21.53
N THR A 322 5.52 19.42 21.27
CA THR A 322 5.95 18.05 21.62
C THR A 322 6.48 17.94 23.05
N ALA A 323 6.60 19.05 23.79
CA ALA A 323 7.22 19.06 25.12
C ALA A 323 6.50 18.17 26.15
N ASN A 324 5.20 17.96 25.99
CA ASN A 324 4.37 17.16 26.89
C ASN A 324 4.04 15.76 26.32
N ARG A 325 4.65 15.36 25.21
CA ARG A 325 4.48 14.01 24.66
C ARG A 325 5.14 12.97 25.56
N LEU A 326 4.57 11.77 25.60
CA LEU A 326 5.14 10.64 26.31
C LEU A 326 6.42 10.15 25.61
N THR A 327 6.43 10.13 24.28
CA THR A 327 7.55 9.62 23.47
C THR A 327 8.28 10.69 22.64
N GLY A 328 7.93 11.96 22.83
CA GLY A 328 8.61 13.09 22.18
C GLY A 328 8.52 13.05 20.65
N ILE A 329 9.68 13.26 20.00
CA ILE A 329 9.84 13.23 18.54
C ILE A 329 10.54 11.92 18.17
N VAL A 330 9.80 10.98 17.58
CA VAL A 330 10.33 9.66 17.20
C VAL A 330 10.81 9.57 15.75
N SER A 331 10.56 10.62 14.94
CA SER A 331 11.14 10.69 13.60
C SER A 331 12.63 11.01 13.69
N ARG A 332 13.48 10.16 13.10
CA ARG A 332 14.92 10.43 12.99
C ARG A 332 15.18 11.73 12.21
N GLY A 333 14.59 11.88 11.03
CA GLY A 333 14.75 13.14 10.27
C GLY A 333 14.10 14.33 10.99
N GLY A 334 12.92 14.15 11.57
CA GLY A 334 12.23 15.21 12.30
C GLY A 334 13.01 15.72 13.51
N SER A 335 13.62 14.83 14.29
CA SER A 335 14.46 15.19 15.44
C SER A 335 15.75 15.91 15.04
N ILE A 336 16.37 15.57 13.90
CA ILE A 336 17.52 16.30 13.35
C ILE A 336 17.13 17.74 13.00
N HIS A 337 16.03 17.93 12.26
CA HIS A 337 15.53 19.26 11.93
C HIS A 337 15.13 20.05 13.18
N ALA A 338 14.47 19.42 14.15
CA ALA A 338 14.11 20.08 15.41
C ALA A 338 15.36 20.57 16.17
N LYS A 339 16.42 19.76 16.24
CA LYS A 339 17.69 20.15 16.86
C LYS A 339 18.33 21.34 16.12
N LEU A 340 18.34 21.32 14.78
CA LEU A 340 18.83 22.43 13.95
C LEU A 340 18.09 23.75 14.23
N CYS A 341 16.75 23.71 14.25
CA CYS A 341 15.94 24.88 14.56
C CYS A 341 16.24 25.44 15.95
N LEU A 342 16.46 24.59 16.95
CA LEU A 342 16.72 25.01 18.34
C LEU A 342 18.14 25.54 18.57
N LEU A 343 19.15 25.02 17.88
CA LEU A 343 20.54 25.46 18.00
C LEU A 343 20.71 26.94 17.61
N ASP A 344 20.08 27.31 16.51
CA ASP A 344 20.18 28.65 15.93
C ASP A 344 18.98 29.55 16.24
N HIS A 345 17.92 28.99 16.85
CA HIS A 345 16.61 29.60 17.01
C HIS A 345 16.06 30.21 15.69
N LYS A 346 16.23 29.46 14.60
CA LYS A 346 15.78 29.81 13.24
C LYS A 346 14.71 28.84 12.77
N GLU A 347 13.95 29.27 11.77
CA GLU A 347 13.00 28.39 11.10
C GLU A 347 13.73 27.25 10.37
N ASN A 348 13.00 26.19 10.08
CA ASN A 348 13.54 25.03 9.37
C ASN A 348 14.05 25.43 7.98
N PHE A 349 15.36 25.29 7.73
CA PHE A 349 15.94 25.70 6.45
C PHE A 349 15.30 24.99 5.25
N ALA A 350 14.80 23.75 5.39
CA ALA A 350 14.14 23.05 4.29
C ALA A 350 12.76 23.65 3.97
N TYR A 351 12.11 24.28 4.95
CA TYR A 351 10.90 25.07 4.74
C TYR A 351 11.23 26.41 4.06
N ASP A 352 12.26 27.11 4.55
CA ASP A 352 12.69 28.41 4.01
C ASP A 352 13.18 28.28 2.55
N HIS A 353 13.92 27.21 2.25
CA HIS A 353 14.44 26.89 0.92
C HIS A 353 13.55 25.93 0.11
N TRP A 354 12.28 25.78 0.47
CA TRP A 354 11.39 24.85 -0.22
C TRP A 354 11.35 25.12 -1.73
N ASP A 355 11.27 26.38 -2.15
CA ASP A 355 11.21 26.75 -3.57
C ASP A 355 12.48 26.34 -4.35
N ASP A 356 13.66 26.37 -3.71
CA ASP A 356 14.92 25.91 -4.30
C ASP A 356 14.94 24.38 -4.44
N ILE A 357 14.41 23.65 -3.44
CA ILE A 357 14.23 22.19 -3.49
C ILE A 357 13.33 21.82 -4.68
N LEU A 358 12.23 22.56 -4.88
CA LEU A 358 11.31 22.33 -5.99
C LEU A 358 12.02 22.51 -7.35
N ASP A 359 12.88 23.51 -7.50
CA ASP A 359 13.62 23.74 -8.74
C ASP A 359 14.62 22.61 -9.05
N ILE A 360 15.18 21.96 -8.02
CA ILE A 360 15.95 20.73 -8.21
C ILE A 360 15.04 19.60 -8.67
N CYS A 361 13.93 19.34 -7.98
CA CYS A 361 13.00 18.25 -8.30
C CYS A 361 12.48 18.33 -9.74
N ARG A 362 12.13 19.53 -10.23
CA ARG A 362 11.62 19.76 -11.59
C ARG A 362 12.57 19.32 -12.71
N ARG A 363 13.88 19.35 -12.46
CA ARG A 363 14.91 19.01 -13.48
C ARG A 363 15.12 17.51 -13.64
N TYR A 364 14.76 16.72 -12.64
CA TYR A 364 15.01 15.29 -12.59
C TYR A 364 13.75 14.44 -12.49
N ASP A 365 12.59 15.05 -12.17
CA ASP A 365 11.36 14.36 -11.79
C ASP A 365 11.49 13.52 -10.50
N VAL A 366 12.10 14.15 -9.48
CA VAL A 366 12.06 13.59 -8.12
C VAL A 366 10.74 14.01 -7.47
N ALA A 367 9.96 13.03 -7.01
CA ALA A 367 8.75 13.30 -6.24
C ALA A 367 9.10 13.66 -4.79
N LEU A 368 8.24 14.46 -4.14
CA LEU A 368 8.40 14.82 -2.74
C LEU A 368 7.46 13.98 -1.87
N SER A 369 8.06 13.21 -0.97
CA SER A 369 7.38 12.62 0.18
C SER A 369 7.52 13.61 1.34
N ILE A 370 6.50 14.41 1.60
CA ILE A 370 6.62 15.43 2.66
C ILE A 370 6.55 14.70 4.01
N GLY A 371 7.68 14.66 4.73
CA GLY A 371 7.86 13.81 5.91
C GLY A 371 7.00 14.23 7.10
N ASP A 372 6.68 13.25 7.96
CA ASP A 372 5.90 13.40 9.18
C ASP A 372 6.81 13.46 10.43
N GLY A 373 7.64 14.48 10.50
CA GLY A 373 8.66 14.63 11.53
C GLY A 373 8.12 14.67 12.96
N LEU A 374 6.86 15.07 13.12
CA LEU A 374 6.13 15.13 14.39
C LEU A 374 5.05 14.03 14.49
N ARG A 375 5.20 12.91 13.80
CA ARG A 375 4.30 11.75 14.00
C ARG A 375 4.29 11.23 15.45
N PRO A 376 3.21 10.59 15.90
CA PRO A 376 3.14 9.98 17.23
C PRO A 376 3.94 8.67 17.30
N GLY A 377 4.74 8.52 18.36
CA GLY A 377 5.53 7.32 18.67
C GLY A 377 4.93 6.40 19.73
N CYS A 378 3.75 6.74 20.24
CA CYS A 378 2.95 5.89 21.10
C CYS A 378 1.47 6.27 20.99
N GLN A 379 0.58 5.41 21.47
CA GLN A 379 -0.88 5.64 21.41
C GLN A 379 -1.30 6.92 22.14
N HIS A 380 -0.55 7.33 23.19
CA HIS A 380 -0.85 8.52 23.99
C HIS A 380 -0.72 9.81 23.16
N ASP A 381 0.31 9.87 22.31
CA ASP A 381 0.66 11.06 21.53
C ASP A 381 -0.17 11.18 20.24
N ALA A 382 -0.99 10.16 19.93
CA ALA A 382 -1.77 10.10 18.69
C ALA A 382 -2.82 11.22 18.59
N ASN A 383 -2.86 11.87 17.42
CA ASN A 383 -3.77 12.96 17.06
C ASN A 383 -3.59 14.23 17.90
N ASP A 384 -2.39 14.45 18.44
CA ASP A 384 -2.11 15.64 19.22
C ASP A 384 -1.93 16.90 18.36
N ALA A 385 -1.69 18.03 19.04
CA ALA A 385 -1.53 19.32 18.38
C ALA A 385 -0.28 19.39 17.49
N ALA A 386 0.83 18.75 17.88
CA ALA A 386 2.08 18.80 17.12
C ALA A 386 1.92 18.06 15.77
N GLN A 387 1.34 16.87 15.81
CA GLN A 387 1.08 16.06 14.62
C GLN A 387 0.21 16.81 13.62
N PHE A 388 -0.92 17.37 14.07
CA PHE A 388 -1.83 18.06 13.16
C PHE A 388 -1.36 19.44 12.72
N ALA A 389 -0.52 20.12 13.50
CA ALA A 389 0.13 21.35 13.06
C ALA A 389 1.10 21.09 11.88
N GLU A 390 1.87 20.00 11.95
CA GLU A 390 2.70 19.56 10.83
C GLU A 390 1.85 19.14 9.63
N LEU A 391 0.80 18.34 9.82
CA LEU A 391 -0.08 17.92 8.71
C LEU A 391 -0.71 19.09 7.96
N LEU A 392 -1.12 20.14 8.68
CA LEU A 392 -1.63 21.35 8.06
C LEU A 392 -0.56 22.06 7.19
N THR A 393 0.70 22.02 7.65
CA THR A 393 1.85 22.57 6.93
C THR A 393 2.24 21.72 5.73
N GLN A 394 2.17 20.39 5.83
CA GLN A 394 2.36 19.48 4.69
C GLN A 394 1.40 19.84 3.54
N GLY A 395 0.14 20.19 3.86
CA GLY A 395 -0.83 20.66 2.87
C GLY A 395 -0.45 21.99 2.19
N GLU A 396 0.12 22.94 2.94
CA GLU A 396 0.68 24.18 2.37
C GLU A 396 1.83 23.90 1.40
N LEU A 397 2.80 23.10 1.83
CA LEU A 397 3.98 22.72 1.05
C LEU A 397 3.60 21.92 -0.21
N THR A 398 2.54 21.11 -0.12
CA THR A 398 1.95 20.38 -1.26
C THR A 398 1.46 21.35 -2.33
N ARG A 399 0.67 22.37 -1.97
CA ARG A 399 0.17 23.36 -2.93
C ARG A 399 1.31 24.15 -3.58
N ARG A 400 2.31 24.57 -2.80
CA ARG A 400 3.52 25.24 -3.32
C ARG A 400 4.30 24.37 -4.30
N ALA A 401 4.45 23.07 -4.01
CA ALA A 401 5.09 22.13 -4.91
C ALA A 401 4.30 21.94 -6.22
N TRP A 402 2.98 21.87 -6.12
CA TRP A 402 2.09 21.77 -7.29
C TRP A 402 2.11 23.04 -8.15
N GLU A 403 2.28 24.24 -7.60
CA GLU A 403 2.48 25.46 -8.41
C GLU A 403 3.73 25.36 -9.31
N LYS A 404 4.70 24.52 -8.91
CA LYS A 404 5.91 24.20 -9.66
C LYS A 404 5.86 22.85 -10.38
N ASP A 405 4.68 22.25 -10.56
CA ASP A 405 4.47 20.94 -11.19
C ASP A 405 5.33 19.81 -10.58
N VAL A 406 5.71 19.89 -9.31
CA VAL A 406 6.44 18.82 -8.63
C VAL A 406 5.43 17.83 -8.05
N GLN A 407 5.69 16.53 -8.26
CA GLN A 407 4.86 15.45 -7.75
C GLN A 407 4.97 15.34 -6.23
N VAL A 408 3.86 15.11 -5.52
CA VAL A 408 3.83 15.08 -4.05
C VAL A 408 3.02 13.90 -3.52
N MET A 409 3.54 13.26 -2.47
CA MET A 409 2.77 12.49 -1.49
C MET A 409 3.07 13.02 -0.08
N ASN A 410 2.17 12.79 0.88
CA ASN A 410 2.38 13.19 2.28
C ASN A 410 2.61 11.96 3.15
N GLU A 411 3.58 12.03 4.04
CA GLU A 411 3.77 11.00 5.06
C GLU A 411 2.81 11.21 6.22
N GLY A 412 2.43 10.11 6.88
CA GLY A 412 1.46 10.07 7.95
C GLY A 412 1.79 9.02 9.02
N PRO A 413 1.00 9.01 10.10
CA PRO A 413 1.43 8.63 11.43
C PRO A 413 1.93 7.20 11.62
N GLY A 414 2.67 7.03 12.72
CA GLY A 414 3.17 5.77 13.24
C GLY A 414 2.21 5.06 14.20
N HIS A 415 2.02 5.57 15.43
CA HIS A 415 1.23 4.88 16.46
C HIS A 415 -0.14 5.55 16.64
N VAL A 416 -1.22 4.86 16.28
CA VAL A 416 -2.59 5.41 16.32
C VAL A 416 -3.61 4.34 16.67
N PRO A 417 -4.41 4.51 17.73
CA PRO A 417 -5.40 3.51 18.10
C PRO A 417 -6.55 3.53 17.09
N LEU A 418 -7.16 2.38 16.81
CA LEU A 418 -8.16 2.21 15.74
C LEU A 418 -9.22 3.33 15.65
N HIS A 419 -9.79 3.74 16.78
CA HIS A 419 -10.83 4.77 16.84
C HIS A 419 -10.38 6.17 16.37
N LYS A 420 -9.06 6.44 16.32
CA LYS A 420 -8.45 7.70 15.87
C LYS A 420 -8.00 7.68 14.41
N ILE A 421 -7.93 6.50 13.77
CA ILE A 421 -7.50 6.37 12.37
C ILE A 421 -8.40 7.17 11.40
N PRO A 422 -9.75 7.16 11.50
CA PRO A 422 -10.59 7.90 10.56
C PRO A 422 -10.36 9.42 10.54
N GLU A 423 -10.00 9.99 11.69
CA GLU A 423 -9.69 11.43 11.77
C GLU A 423 -8.44 11.79 10.98
N ASN A 424 -7.40 10.93 11.02
CA ASN A 424 -6.16 11.14 10.27
C ASN A 424 -6.43 11.21 8.78
N MET A 425 -7.14 10.21 8.23
CA MET A 425 -7.46 10.19 6.80
C MET A 425 -8.31 11.39 6.39
N ARG A 426 -9.35 11.72 7.18
CA ARG A 426 -10.23 12.86 6.88
C ARG A 426 -9.46 14.17 6.81
N LYS A 427 -8.60 14.44 7.81
CA LYS A 427 -7.80 15.68 7.85
C LYS A 427 -6.78 15.73 6.73
N GLN A 428 -6.15 14.61 6.38
CA GLN A 428 -5.19 14.60 5.28
C GLN A 428 -5.87 14.88 3.94
N LEU A 429 -7.01 14.23 3.64
CA LEU A 429 -7.77 14.50 2.42
C LEU A 429 -8.18 15.98 2.31
N GLU A 430 -8.66 16.56 3.43
CA GLU A 430 -9.12 17.95 3.49
C GLU A 430 -7.97 18.95 3.37
N TRP A 431 -6.91 18.81 4.17
CA TRP A 431 -5.85 19.80 4.30
C TRP A 431 -4.76 19.69 3.24
N CYS A 432 -4.55 18.48 2.70
CA CYS A 432 -3.55 18.19 1.68
C CYS A 432 -4.16 17.95 0.29
N ASN A 433 -5.40 18.39 0.07
CA ASN A 433 -6.03 18.42 -1.25
C ASN A 433 -6.09 17.06 -1.95
N GLU A 434 -6.36 15.99 -1.19
CA GLU A 434 -6.40 14.60 -1.70
C GLU A 434 -5.07 14.08 -2.31
N ALA A 435 -3.92 14.72 -2.02
CA ALA A 435 -2.61 14.16 -2.39
C ALA A 435 -2.45 12.72 -1.86
N PRO A 436 -1.70 11.83 -2.54
CA PRO A 436 -1.45 10.48 -2.05
C PRO A 436 -0.91 10.49 -0.62
N PHE A 437 -1.51 9.66 0.23
CA PHE A 437 -1.08 9.49 1.61
C PHE A 437 -0.18 8.26 1.75
N TYR A 438 0.89 8.40 2.53
CA TYR A 438 1.91 7.39 2.76
C TYR A 438 2.09 7.18 4.28
N THR A 439 1.72 6.02 4.84
CA THR A 439 1.70 5.84 6.30
C THR A 439 2.63 4.75 6.80
N LEU A 440 3.23 4.94 7.97
CA LEU A 440 4.02 3.92 8.67
C LEU A 440 3.12 3.09 9.59
N GLY A 441 2.53 2.02 9.07
CA GLY A 441 1.42 1.31 9.72
C GLY A 441 0.08 2.02 9.48
N PRO A 442 -0.63 2.50 10.52
CA PRO A 442 -0.16 2.72 11.89
C PRO A 442 -0.24 1.53 12.84
N LEU A 443 0.62 1.48 13.86
CA LEU A 443 0.55 0.54 14.98
C LEU A 443 -0.65 0.87 15.87
N VAL A 444 -1.56 -0.09 16.04
CA VAL A 444 -2.81 0.11 16.81
C VAL A 444 -2.67 -0.12 18.31
N THR A 445 -1.51 -0.63 18.75
CA THR A 445 -1.16 -0.87 20.15
C THR A 445 0.35 -0.96 20.31
N ASP A 446 0.87 -0.57 21.47
CA ASP A 446 2.33 -0.49 21.76
C ASP A 446 2.83 -1.69 22.59
N ILE A 447 1.95 -2.65 22.91
CA ILE A 447 2.22 -3.68 23.93
C ILE A 447 2.85 -4.97 23.38
N ALA A 448 3.17 -5.05 22.09
CA ALA A 448 3.60 -6.28 21.44
C ALA A 448 4.88 -6.12 20.57
N PRO A 449 5.98 -5.58 21.13
CA PRO A 449 7.26 -5.55 20.42
C PRO A 449 7.67 -6.99 20.03
N GLY A 450 8.21 -7.16 18.82
CA GLY A 450 8.41 -8.48 18.20
C GLY A 450 7.27 -8.88 17.26
N TYR A 451 6.11 -8.23 17.39
CA TYR A 451 4.90 -8.49 16.60
C TYR A 451 4.34 -7.21 15.99
N ASP A 452 5.17 -6.17 15.84
CA ASP A 452 4.71 -4.86 15.36
C ASP A 452 4.29 -4.87 13.88
N HIS A 453 4.81 -5.81 13.09
CA HIS A 453 4.26 -6.13 11.77
C HIS A 453 2.76 -6.50 11.81
N ILE A 454 2.28 -7.14 12.89
CA ILE A 454 0.86 -7.48 13.09
C ILE A 454 0.08 -6.29 13.63
N THR A 455 0.60 -5.63 14.68
CA THR A 455 -0.07 -4.46 15.29
C THR A 455 -0.28 -3.36 14.26
N SER A 456 0.70 -3.16 13.38
CA SER A 456 0.63 -2.20 12.30
C SER A 456 -0.18 -2.67 11.10
N ALA A 457 -0.17 -3.96 10.72
CA ALA A 457 -0.99 -4.45 9.61
C ALA A 457 -2.49 -4.20 9.83
N ILE A 458 -2.96 -4.27 11.07
CA ILE A 458 -4.34 -3.93 11.45
C ILE A 458 -4.64 -2.46 11.11
N GLY A 459 -3.77 -1.53 11.52
CA GLY A 459 -3.96 -0.11 11.24
C GLY A 459 -3.75 0.23 9.76
N ALA A 460 -2.77 -0.40 9.11
CA ALA A 460 -2.43 -0.23 7.70
C ALA A 460 -3.60 -0.66 6.79
N ALA A 461 -4.21 -1.82 7.04
CA ALA A 461 -5.40 -2.25 6.32
C ALA A 461 -6.58 -1.29 6.56
N THR A 462 -6.75 -0.82 7.80
CA THR A 462 -7.82 0.11 8.18
C THR A 462 -7.67 1.45 7.46
N ILE A 463 -6.49 2.07 7.49
CA ILE A 463 -6.25 3.38 6.89
C ILE A 463 -6.15 3.29 5.36
N GLY A 464 -5.62 2.18 4.83
CA GLY A 464 -5.66 1.86 3.39
C GLY A 464 -7.10 1.78 2.87
N ALA A 465 -8.00 1.11 3.58
CA ALA A 465 -9.41 1.02 3.23
C ALA A 465 -10.09 2.41 3.18
N LEU A 466 -9.62 3.36 4.01
CA LEU A 466 -10.13 4.73 4.00
C LEU A 466 -9.54 5.59 2.87
N GLY A 467 -8.34 5.27 2.40
CA GLY A 467 -7.79 5.88 1.19
C GLY A 467 -6.29 6.10 1.13
N THR A 468 -5.50 5.61 2.09
CA THR A 468 -4.03 5.66 2.00
C THR A 468 -3.54 4.93 0.75
N ALA A 469 -2.58 5.53 0.04
CA ALA A 469 -2.11 5.07 -1.26
C ALA A 469 -0.87 4.18 -1.18
N LEU A 470 0.03 4.46 -0.22
CA LEU A 470 1.27 3.72 0.01
C LEU A 470 1.35 3.37 1.51
N LEU A 471 1.70 2.12 1.82
CA LEU A 471 1.87 1.65 3.19
C LEU A 471 3.35 1.31 3.42
N CYS A 472 4.03 2.06 4.30
CA CYS A 472 5.38 1.71 4.72
C CYS A 472 5.28 0.51 5.64
N TYR A 473 5.99 -0.56 5.29
CA TYR A 473 5.98 -1.76 6.11
C TYR A 473 6.57 -1.50 7.50
N VAL A 474 6.27 -2.41 8.42
CA VAL A 474 6.84 -2.47 9.75
C VAL A 474 7.24 -3.92 9.96
N THR A 475 8.46 -4.14 10.41
CA THR A 475 9.03 -5.48 10.52
C THR A 475 8.73 -6.05 11.91
N PRO A 476 8.87 -7.37 12.13
CA PRO A 476 8.86 -7.94 13.48
C PRO A 476 9.90 -7.31 14.41
N LYS A 477 11.01 -6.78 13.85
CA LYS A 477 12.10 -6.16 14.61
C LYS A 477 11.94 -4.67 14.86
N GLU A 478 10.83 -4.06 14.44
CA GLU A 478 10.54 -2.67 14.83
C GLU A 478 10.65 -2.53 16.36
N HIS A 479 11.26 -1.43 16.80
CA HIS A 479 11.60 -1.17 18.21
C HIS A 479 12.63 -2.12 18.86
N LEU A 480 13.19 -3.09 18.12
CA LEU A 480 14.10 -4.12 18.66
C LEU A 480 15.47 -4.17 17.95
N GLY A 481 15.53 -3.93 16.65
CA GLY A 481 16.77 -4.00 15.89
C GLY A 481 16.59 -3.83 14.39
N LEU A 482 17.68 -4.02 13.63
CA LEU A 482 17.64 -3.94 12.19
C LEU A 482 16.98 -5.20 11.58
N PRO A 483 16.09 -5.04 10.60
CA PRO A 483 15.44 -6.16 9.92
C PRO A 483 16.47 -7.08 9.28
N ASP A 484 16.20 -8.39 9.33
CA ASP A 484 16.88 -9.32 8.43
C ASP A 484 16.06 -9.51 7.15
N ARG A 485 16.49 -10.44 6.31
CA ARG A 485 15.86 -10.70 5.02
C ARG A 485 14.39 -11.14 5.17
N ASP A 486 14.03 -11.88 6.22
CA ASP A 486 12.79 -12.66 6.25
C ASP A 486 11.58 -11.86 6.82
N ASP A 487 11.65 -10.53 6.85
CA ASP A 487 10.79 -9.69 7.69
C ASP A 487 9.76 -8.82 6.91
N GLY A 488 8.46 -9.00 7.21
CA GLY A 488 7.42 -7.95 7.11
C GLY A 488 6.67 -7.72 5.78
N VAL A 489 7.24 -8.04 4.61
CA VAL A 489 6.62 -7.69 3.29
C VAL A 489 5.25 -8.35 3.09
N ILE A 490 5.13 -9.64 3.39
CA ILE A 490 3.88 -10.40 3.19
C ILE A 490 2.72 -9.84 4.04
N ALA A 491 3.00 -9.43 5.28
CA ALA A 491 2.00 -8.84 6.16
C ALA A 491 1.39 -7.56 5.54
N TYR A 492 2.23 -6.76 4.88
CA TYR A 492 1.79 -5.53 4.24
C TYR A 492 1.13 -5.76 2.87
N LYS A 493 1.56 -6.76 2.08
CA LYS A 493 0.79 -7.15 0.88
C LYS A 493 -0.61 -7.63 1.24
N LEU A 494 -0.74 -8.37 2.34
CA LEU A 494 -2.05 -8.77 2.85
C LEU A 494 -2.87 -7.56 3.30
N ALA A 495 -2.28 -6.62 4.05
CA ALA A 495 -2.97 -5.41 4.49
C ALA A 495 -3.42 -4.52 3.31
N ALA A 496 -2.56 -4.32 2.30
CA ALA A 496 -2.87 -3.60 1.08
C ALA A 496 -3.99 -4.26 0.29
N HIS A 497 -3.93 -5.58 0.11
CA HIS A 497 -4.98 -6.33 -0.58
C HIS A 497 -6.32 -6.30 0.18
N ALA A 498 -6.29 -6.41 1.51
CA ALA A 498 -7.48 -6.27 2.35
C ALA A 498 -8.11 -4.86 2.24
N ALA A 499 -7.28 -3.82 2.15
CA ALA A 499 -7.73 -2.46 1.86
C ALA A 499 -8.37 -2.36 0.47
N ASP A 500 -7.79 -3.00 -0.55
CA ASP A 500 -8.33 -3.01 -1.91
C ASP A 500 -9.67 -3.75 -2.01
N LEU A 501 -9.86 -4.85 -1.27
CA LEU A 501 -11.15 -5.52 -1.11
C LEU A 501 -12.18 -4.59 -0.46
N ALA A 502 -11.81 -3.93 0.64
CA ALA A 502 -12.69 -2.99 1.34
C ALA A 502 -13.08 -1.77 0.48
N LYS A 503 -12.17 -1.32 -0.41
CA LYS A 503 -12.42 -0.28 -1.41
C LYS A 503 -13.31 -0.76 -2.57
N GLY A 504 -13.54 -2.08 -2.71
CA GLY A 504 -14.22 -2.67 -3.85
C GLY A 504 -13.43 -2.55 -5.15
N HIS A 505 -12.09 -2.63 -5.09
CA HIS A 505 -11.24 -2.53 -6.27
C HIS A 505 -11.57 -3.65 -7.28
N PRO A 506 -11.82 -3.36 -8.58
CA PRO A 506 -12.40 -4.32 -9.53
C PRO A 506 -11.62 -5.63 -9.70
N SER A 507 -10.30 -5.61 -9.50
CA SER A 507 -9.43 -6.78 -9.67
C SER A 507 -9.15 -7.54 -8.36
N ALA A 508 -9.45 -6.99 -7.19
CA ALA A 508 -9.04 -7.57 -5.90
C ALA A 508 -9.81 -8.86 -5.60
N GLN A 509 -11.15 -8.80 -5.63
CA GLN A 509 -12.04 -9.93 -5.26
C GLN A 509 -11.76 -11.20 -6.08
N ARG A 510 -11.36 -11.06 -7.34
CA ARG A 510 -11.14 -12.19 -8.25
C ARG A 510 -10.08 -13.16 -7.72
N ARG A 511 -9.05 -12.65 -7.03
CA ARG A 511 -7.98 -13.49 -6.48
C ARG A 511 -8.47 -14.30 -5.27
N ASP A 512 -9.23 -13.69 -4.38
CA ASP A 512 -9.87 -14.37 -3.25
C ASP A 512 -10.85 -15.44 -3.72
N ASP A 513 -11.67 -15.11 -4.73
CA ASP A 513 -12.65 -16.03 -5.30
C ASP A 513 -11.96 -17.24 -5.92
N GLU A 514 -10.93 -17.05 -6.75
CA GLU A 514 -10.21 -18.17 -7.37
C GLU A 514 -9.48 -19.04 -6.34
N LEU A 515 -8.83 -18.44 -5.33
CA LEU A 515 -8.19 -19.19 -4.25
C LEU A 515 -9.21 -19.95 -3.40
N SER A 516 -10.34 -19.31 -3.08
CA SER A 516 -11.43 -19.92 -2.32
C SER A 516 -12.10 -21.04 -3.10
N TRP A 517 -12.22 -20.89 -4.41
CA TRP A 517 -12.73 -21.93 -5.30
C TRP A 517 -11.78 -23.12 -5.36
N ALA A 518 -10.48 -22.88 -5.54
CA ALA A 518 -9.45 -23.93 -5.46
C ALA A 518 -9.49 -24.68 -4.12
N ARG A 519 -9.71 -23.96 -3.01
CA ARG A 519 -9.89 -24.53 -1.68
C ARG A 519 -11.13 -25.42 -1.60
N PHE A 520 -12.27 -24.94 -2.11
CA PHE A 520 -13.54 -25.67 -2.07
C PHE A 520 -13.53 -26.92 -2.97
N GLU A 521 -12.80 -26.88 -4.08
CA GLU A 521 -12.59 -28.02 -4.99
C GLU A 521 -11.43 -28.93 -4.57
N PHE A 522 -10.77 -28.65 -3.44
CA PHE A 522 -9.60 -29.40 -2.96
C PHE A 522 -8.43 -29.47 -3.96
N ARG A 523 -8.29 -28.45 -4.82
CA ARG A 523 -7.13 -28.22 -5.69
C ARG A 523 -5.98 -27.64 -4.87
N TRP A 524 -5.42 -28.44 -3.95
CA TRP A 524 -4.42 -27.98 -2.98
C TRP A 524 -3.22 -27.27 -3.62
N ALA A 525 -2.68 -27.83 -4.70
CA ALA A 525 -1.57 -27.21 -5.43
C ALA A 525 -1.92 -25.80 -5.91
N ASP A 526 -3.10 -25.63 -6.53
CA ASP A 526 -3.57 -24.33 -7.01
C ASP A 526 -3.81 -23.36 -5.86
N GLN A 527 -4.40 -23.82 -4.75
CA GLN A 527 -4.59 -23.01 -3.55
C GLN A 527 -3.26 -22.47 -3.02
N PHE A 528 -2.20 -23.30 -2.98
CA PHE A 528 -0.88 -22.84 -2.57
C PHE A 528 -0.34 -21.80 -3.57
N ASN A 529 -0.38 -22.13 -4.86
CA ASN A 529 0.20 -21.30 -5.93
C ASN A 529 -0.47 -19.93 -6.10
N LEU A 530 -1.76 -19.80 -5.75
CA LEU A 530 -2.52 -18.54 -5.77
C LEU A 530 -2.23 -17.64 -4.55
N SER A 531 -1.69 -18.20 -3.47
CA SER A 531 -1.42 -17.47 -2.23
C SER A 531 -0.32 -16.42 -2.39
N LEU A 532 -0.15 -15.55 -1.38
CA LEU A 532 0.94 -14.57 -1.38
C LEU A 532 2.32 -15.24 -1.21
N ASP A 533 2.37 -16.34 -0.45
CA ASP A 533 3.58 -17.13 -0.18
C ASP A 533 3.28 -18.64 -0.38
N PRO A 534 3.43 -19.14 -1.63
CA PRO A 534 3.10 -20.52 -1.96
C PRO A 534 3.94 -21.56 -1.22
N VAL A 535 5.21 -21.28 -0.96
CA VAL A 535 6.11 -22.23 -0.30
C VAL A 535 5.77 -22.41 1.16
N THR A 536 5.40 -21.33 1.86
CA THR A 536 4.93 -21.41 3.25
C THR A 536 3.57 -22.11 3.34
N ALA A 537 2.63 -21.78 2.44
CA ALA A 537 1.32 -22.43 2.43
C ALA A 537 1.43 -23.95 2.24
N ARG A 538 2.30 -24.39 1.32
CA ARG A 538 2.58 -25.81 1.09
C ARG A 538 3.27 -26.47 2.29
N SER A 539 4.29 -25.83 2.87
CA SER A 539 5.06 -26.42 3.96
C SER A 539 4.20 -26.65 5.21
N PHE A 540 3.25 -25.76 5.51
CA PHE A 540 2.35 -25.91 6.64
C PHE A 540 1.35 -27.05 6.47
N HIS A 541 0.85 -27.26 5.25
CA HIS A 541 0.03 -28.44 4.94
C HIS A 541 0.86 -29.73 5.11
N ASP A 542 2.07 -29.73 4.54
CA ASP A 542 2.92 -30.92 4.43
C ASP A 542 3.57 -31.32 5.76
N ALA A 543 3.62 -30.41 6.73
CA ALA A 543 4.02 -30.71 8.10
C ALA A 543 3.18 -31.84 8.73
N THR A 544 1.95 -32.08 8.24
CA THR A 544 1.07 -33.15 8.73
C THR A 544 0.65 -34.14 7.65
N LEU A 545 0.54 -33.70 6.39
CA LEU A 545 0.11 -34.52 5.25
C LEU A 545 1.10 -34.39 4.07
N PRO A 546 2.35 -34.89 4.21
CA PRO A 546 3.41 -34.68 3.21
C PRO A 546 3.21 -35.49 1.92
N GLN A 547 2.47 -36.60 1.98
CA GLN A 547 2.35 -37.54 0.86
C GLN A 547 1.65 -36.90 -0.35
N GLU A 548 2.15 -37.12 -1.57
CA GLU A 548 1.57 -36.56 -2.79
C GLU A 548 0.06 -36.81 -2.97
N PRO A 549 -0.49 -38.00 -2.67
CA PRO A 549 -1.94 -38.22 -2.73
C PRO A 549 -2.76 -37.27 -1.84
N ALA A 550 -2.17 -36.72 -0.77
CA ALA A 550 -2.86 -35.77 0.10
C ALA A 550 -3.17 -34.44 -0.62
N LYS A 551 -2.46 -34.10 -1.70
CA LYS A 551 -2.73 -32.91 -2.53
C LYS A 551 -3.97 -33.04 -3.40
N THR A 552 -4.61 -34.20 -3.38
CA THR A 552 -5.91 -34.47 -4.02
C THR A 552 -6.96 -34.91 -3.00
N ALA A 553 -6.64 -34.89 -1.70
CA ALA A 553 -7.56 -35.33 -0.66
C ALA A 553 -8.65 -34.29 -0.41
N HIS A 554 -9.89 -34.75 -0.24
CA HIS A 554 -11.04 -33.92 0.10
C HIS A 554 -11.10 -33.55 1.59
N PHE A 555 -9.95 -33.33 2.21
CA PHE A 555 -9.81 -32.95 3.61
C PHE A 555 -8.38 -32.47 3.90
N CYS A 556 -8.20 -31.80 5.03
CA CYS A 556 -6.89 -31.59 5.65
C CYS A 556 -6.83 -32.26 7.03
N SER A 557 -5.66 -32.20 7.68
CA SER A 557 -5.43 -32.79 9.00
C SER A 557 -6.33 -32.21 10.10
N MET A 558 -6.85 -30.99 9.94
CA MET A 558 -7.71 -30.35 10.96
C MET A 558 -9.04 -31.10 11.18
N CYS A 559 -9.70 -31.56 10.11
CA CYS A 559 -11.00 -32.23 10.21
C CYS A 559 -10.94 -33.71 9.87
N GLY A 560 -9.90 -34.14 9.15
CA GLY A 560 -9.82 -35.48 8.58
C GLY A 560 -10.94 -35.77 7.56
N PRO A 561 -10.99 -36.99 7.03
CA PRO A 561 -11.87 -37.35 5.92
C PRO A 561 -13.37 -37.30 6.26
N LYS A 562 -13.75 -37.55 7.52
CA LYS A 562 -15.16 -37.71 7.91
C LYS A 562 -15.86 -36.40 8.27
N PHE A 563 -15.10 -35.39 8.74
CA PHE A 563 -15.68 -34.16 9.29
C PHE A 563 -15.32 -32.92 8.47
N CYS A 564 -14.76 -33.09 7.26
CA CYS A 564 -14.49 -31.95 6.39
C CYS A 564 -15.81 -31.34 5.91
N SER A 565 -16.11 -30.14 6.38
CA SER A 565 -17.34 -29.42 6.06
C SER A 565 -17.51 -29.14 4.56
N MET A 566 -16.41 -28.88 3.85
CA MET A 566 -16.44 -28.64 2.40
C MET A 566 -16.76 -29.92 1.62
N ASN A 567 -16.24 -31.09 2.04
CA ASN A 567 -16.58 -32.36 1.41
C ASN A 567 -18.06 -32.73 1.65
N ILE A 568 -18.53 -32.60 2.89
CA ILE A 568 -19.95 -32.78 3.24
C ILE A 568 -20.83 -31.84 2.40
N SER A 569 -20.41 -30.59 2.21
CA SER A 569 -21.15 -29.64 1.37
C SER A 569 -21.20 -30.07 -0.10
N GLN A 570 -20.14 -30.66 -0.65
CA GLN A 570 -20.15 -31.21 -2.01
C GLN A 570 -21.11 -32.40 -2.12
N GLU A 571 -21.11 -33.32 -1.14
CA GLU A 571 -22.04 -34.45 -1.08
C GLU A 571 -23.50 -33.97 -1.03
N LEU A 572 -23.80 -32.96 -0.20
CA LEU A 572 -25.14 -32.35 -0.14
C LEU A 572 -25.57 -31.73 -1.47
N ARG A 573 -24.66 -31.05 -2.19
CA ARG A 573 -24.95 -30.49 -3.52
C ARG A 573 -25.26 -31.59 -4.53
N GLN A 574 -24.53 -32.70 -4.50
CA GLN A 574 -24.78 -33.85 -5.38
C GLN A 574 -26.14 -34.50 -5.09
N LEU A 575 -26.48 -34.69 -3.81
CA LEU A 575 -27.79 -35.23 -3.39
C LEU A 575 -28.94 -34.32 -3.83
N ALA A 576 -28.81 -32.99 -3.67
CA ALA A 576 -29.82 -32.04 -4.12
C ALA A 576 -30.00 -32.08 -5.65
N GLN A 577 -28.90 -32.11 -6.43
CA GLN A 577 -28.97 -32.21 -7.89
C GLN A 577 -29.64 -33.51 -8.36
N GLN A 578 -29.36 -34.63 -7.68
CA GLN A 578 -30.02 -35.91 -7.96
C GLN A 578 -31.52 -35.84 -7.68
N HIS A 579 -31.91 -35.23 -6.56
CA HIS A 579 -33.31 -35.03 -6.20
C HIS A 579 -34.03 -34.12 -7.20
N ASP A 580 -33.45 -32.98 -7.59
CA ASP A 580 -34.04 -32.07 -8.59
C ASP A 580 -34.21 -32.76 -9.95
N THR A 581 -33.24 -33.58 -10.35
CA THR A 581 -33.32 -34.36 -11.59
C THR A 581 -34.44 -35.41 -11.53
N GLN A 582 -34.57 -36.11 -10.40
CA GLN A 582 -35.63 -37.09 -10.18
C GLN A 582 -37.02 -36.42 -10.14
N GLN A 583 -37.14 -35.28 -9.48
CA GLN A 583 -38.38 -34.50 -9.43
C GLN A 583 -38.77 -33.99 -10.83
N ALA A 584 -37.83 -33.44 -11.60
CA ALA A 584 -38.10 -33.00 -12.97
C ALA A 584 -38.53 -34.15 -13.89
N GLN A 585 -37.96 -35.35 -13.72
CA GLN A 585 -38.37 -36.55 -14.45
C GLN A 585 -39.77 -37.02 -14.04
N HIS A 586 -40.08 -36.99 -12.75
CA HIS A 586 -41.39 -37.32 -12.22
C HIS A 586 -42.47 -36.34 -12.72
N ASP A 587 -42.21 -35.03 -12.65
CA ASP A 587 -43.12 -33.99 -13.14
C ASP A 587 -43.37 -34.11 -14.65
N ALA A 588 -42.34 -34.46 -15.44
CA ALA A 588 -42.47 -34.71 -16.87
C ALA A 588 -43.32 -35.96 -17.17
N GLN A 589 -43.17 -37.04 -16.40
CA GLN A 589 -44.00 -38.24 -16.53
C GLN A 589 -45.46 -37.97 -16.12
N GLN A 590 -45.68 -37.23 -15.03
CA GLN A 590 -47.01 -36.83 -14.59
C GLN A 590 -47.71 -35.95 -15.64
N ALA A 591 -47.00 -34.97 -16.21
CA ALA A 591 -47.55 -34.12 -17.28
C ALA A 591 -47.93 -34.93 -18.54
N GLN A 592 -47.17 -35.98 -18.88
CA GLN A 592 -47.53 -36.89 -19.98
C GLN A 592 -48.77 -37.71 -19.63
N HIS A 593 -48.89 -38.21 -18.40
CA HIS A 593 -50.05 -38.95 -17.95
C HIS A 593 -51.32 -38.08 -17.97
N ASP A 594 -51.24 -36.86 -17.41
CA ASP A 594 -52.35 -35.89 -17.37
C ASP A 594 -52.77 -35.46 -18.79
N ALA A 595 -51.83 -35.31 -19.72
CA ALA A 595 -52.13 -35.01 -21.13
C ALA A 595 -52.88 -36.17 -21.82
N VAL A 596 -52.51 -37.42 -21.51
CA VAL A 596 -53.20 -38.61 -22.01
C VAL A 596 -54.61 -38.71 -21.41
N GLU A 597 -54.76 -38.53 -20.10
CA GLU A 597 -56.08 -38.51 -19.45
C GLU A 597 -56.98 -37.38 -19.97
N GLY A 598 -56.43 -36.19 -20.19
CA GLY A 598 -57.14 -35.05 -20.78
C GLY A 598 -57.58 -35.29 -22.23
N ALA A 599 -56.75 -35.97 -23.04
CA ALA A 599 -57.11 -36.37 -24.40
C ALA A 599 -58.22 -37.45 -24.44
N VAL A 600 -58.24 -38.34 -23.45
CA VAL A 600 -59.30 -39.35 -23.27
C VAL A 600 -60.61 -38.69 -22.79
N HIS A 601 -60.55 -37.76 -21.83
CA HIS A 601 -61.73 -37.05 -21.31
C HIS A 601 -62.37 -36.06 -22.31
N SER A 602 -61.57 -35.45 -23.18
CA SER A 602 -62.06 -34.53 -24.23
C SER A 602 -62.61 -35.24 -25.48
N GLY A 603 -62.57 -36.58 -25.52
CA GLY A 603 -63.12 -37.39 -26.62
C GLY A 603 -62.25 -37.40 -27.90
N ALA A 604 -61.01 -36.93 -27.82
CA ALA A 604 -60.10 -36.86 -28.97
C ALA A 604 -59.47 -38.22 -29.33
N VAL A 605 -59.43 -39.18 -28.39
CA VAL A 605 -58.90 -40.54 -28.62
C VAL A 605 -59.74 -41.57 -27.86
N THR A 606 -60.22 -42.62 -28.53
CA THR A 606 -60.94 -43.73 -27.89
C THR A 606 -59.98 -44.65 -27.13
N ALA A 607 -60.31 -45.00 -25.88
CA ALA A 607 -59.50 -45.81 -24.96
C ALA A 607 -58.98 -47.16 -25.53
N GLN A 608 -59.58 -47.66 -26.62
CA GLN A 608 -59.13 -48.87 -27.33
C GLN A 608 -57.85 -48.71 -28.17
N ALA A 609 -57.38 -47.49 -28.44
CA ALA A 609 -56.22 -47.28 -29.32
C ALA A 609 -54.85 -47.37 -28.62
N LEU A 610 -54.78 -47.47 -27.29
CA LEU A 610 -53.52 -47.39 -26.53
C LEU A 610 -53.20 -48.59 -25.62
N GLY A 611 -53.95 -49.70 -25.66
CA GLY A 611 -53.54 -50.96 -25.03
C GLY A 611 -53.32 -50.90 -23.51
N VAL A 612 -54.17 -50.17 -22.77
CA VAL A 612 -54.06 -50.05 -21.30
C VAL A 612 -54.69 -51.29 -20.64
N GLN A 613 -53.85 -52.20 -20.15
CA GLN A 613 -54.25 -53.20 -19.15
C GLN A 613 -54.14 -52.61 -17.74
N GLY A 614 -55.11 -52.94 -16.90
CA GLY A 614 -55.46 -52.26 -15.64
C GLY A 614 -54.28 -51.86 -14.76
N ALA A 615 -54.23 -50.56 -14.43
CA ALA A 615 -53.38 -50.04 -13.37
C ALA A 615 -53.89 -50.53 -12.01
N GLN A 616 -53.00 -51.14 -11.22
CA GLN A 616 -53.19 -51.24 -9.78
C GLN A 616 -53.15 -49.82 -9.18
N PRO A 617 -53.87 -49.55 -8.07
CA PRO A 617 -53.78 -48.26 -7.41
C PRO A 617 -52.33 -48.03 -6.97
N ALA A 618 -51.75 -46.90 -7.41
CA ALA A 618 -50.47 -46.44 -6.94
C ALA A 618 -50.51 -46.29 -5.41
N GLU A 619 -49.54 -46.88 -4.71
CA GLU A 619 -49.31 -46.53 -3.31
C GLU A 619 -49.04 -45.01 -3.22
N PRO A 620 -49.55 -44.33 -2.18
CA PRO A 620 -49.29 -42.91 -2.03
C PRO A 620 -47.79 -42.70 -1.94
N ALA A 621 -47.28 -41.78 -2.77
CA ALA A 621 -45.93 -41.28 -2.68
C ALA A 621 -45.65 -40.91 -1.22
N GLN A 622 -44.62 -41.54 -0.62
CA GLN A 622 -44.12 -41.12 0.68
C GLN A 622 -43.65 -39.68 0.55
N ALA A 623 -44.50 -38.74 0.95
CA ALA A 623 -44.07 -37.41 1.32
C ALA A 623 -42.98 -37.60 2.38
N PHE A 624 -41.76 -37.14 2.10
CA PHE A 624 -40.74 -37.03 3.14
C PHE A 624 -41.19 -35.89 4.06
N GLU A 625 -42.07 -36.22 5.00
CA GLU A 625 -42.56 -35.30 6.02
C GLU A 625 -41.39 -34.90 6.92
N ALA A 626 -41.34 -33.62 7.32
CA ALA A 626 -40.38 -33.07 8.27
C ALA A 626 -40.27 -33.87 9.59
N GLN A 627 -41.23 -34.77 9.85
CA GLN A 627 -41.21 -35.76 10.94
C GLN A 627 -39.98 -36.67 10.90
N SER A 628 -39.44 -37.07 9.74
CA SER A 628 -38.34 -38.05 9.69
C SER A 628 -37.00 -37.49 10.22
N ALA A 629 -36.78 -36.19 10.05
CA ALA A 629 -35.61 -35.50 10.59
C ALA A 629 -35.75 -35.25 12.11
N GLU A 630 -36.96 -34.92 12.57
CA GLU A 630 -37.26 -34.72 13.98
C GLU A 630 -37.13 -36.03 14.78
N GLU A 631 -37.61 -37.14 14.22
CA GLU A 631 -37.43 -38.49 14.77
C GLU A 631 -35.95 -38.91 14.77
N GLY A 632 -35.20 -38.59 13.71
CA GLY A 632 -33.76 -38.82 13.64
C GLY A 632 -32.98 -38.07 14.73
N MET A 633 -33.31 -36.79 14.95
CA MET A 633 -32.71 -35.97 16.00
C MET A 633 -33.09 -36.43 17.41
N GLN A 634 -34.33 -36.90 17.62
CA GLN A 634 -34.75 -37.49 18.88
C GLN A 634 -33.96 -38.77 19.17
N ARG A 635 -33.77 -39.63 18.16
CA ARG A 635 -33.02 -40.89 18.30
C ARG A 635 -31.55 -40.65 18.64
N MET A 636 -30.90 -39.68 17.99
CA MET A 636 -29.52 -39.29 18.31
C MET A 636 -29.42 -38.64 19.69
N SER A 637 -30.42 -37.86 20.09
CA SER A 637 -30.50 -37.26 21.44
C SER A 637 -30.64 -38.32 22.54
N GLU A 638 -31.42 -39.38 22.29
CA GLU A 638 -31.53 -40.52 23.21
C GLU A 638 -30.23 -41.32 23.28
N GLN A 639 -29.61 -41.56 22.13
CA GLN A 639 -28.35 -42.29 22.06
C GLN A 639 -27.21 -41.54 22.77
N PHE A 640 -27.12 -40.22 22.60
CA PHE A 640 -26.18 -39.36 23.33
C PHE A 640 -26.38 -39.44 24.86
N ARG A 641 -27.63 -39.41 25.33
CA ARG A 641 -27.94 -39.56 26.76
C ARG A 641 -27.62 -40.96 27.28
N GLN A 642 -27.89 -42.01 26.49
CA GLN A 642 -27.59 -43.39 26.85
C GLN A 642 -26.08 -43.66 26.96
N MET A 643 -25.28 -42.94 26.17
CA MET A 643 -23.82 -43.06 26.23
C MET A 643 -23.21 -42.21 27.38
N GLY A 644 -24.02 -41.50 28.18
CA GLY A 644 -23.55 -40.75 29.34
C GLY A 644 -23.56 -39.23 29.17
N ALA A 645 -24.10 -38.72 28.05
CA ALA A 645 -24.10 -37.31 27.69
C ALA A 645 -22.69 -36.68 27.65
N GLU A 646 -21.68 -37.49 27.34
CA GLU A 646 -20.30 -37.04 27.18
C GLU A 646 -20.03 -36.67 25.72
N ILE A 647 -19.47 -35.49 25.50
CA ILE A 647 -19.20 -34.96 24.15
C ILE A 647 -18.08 -35.74 23.44
N TYR A 648 -17.26 -36.47 24.22
CA TYR A 648 -16.18 -37.32 23.73
C TYR A 648 -16.27 -38.66 24.43
N HIS A 649 -16.49 -39.73 23.65
CA HIS A 649 -16.45 -41.11 24.11
C HIS A 649 -15.07 -41.74 23.95
#